data_AF-A0A960B3W2-F1
#
_entry.id   AF-A0A960B3W2-F1
#
_cell.length_a   1.000
_cell.length_b   1.000
_cell.length_c   1.000
_cell.angle_alpha   90.00
_cell.angle_beta   90.00
_cell.angle_gamma   90.00
#
_symmetry.space_group_name_H-M   'P 1'
#
loop_
_entity.id
_entity.type
_entity.pdbx_description
1 polymer ?
#
loop_
_entity_poly.entity_id
_entity_poly.type
_entity_poly.pdbx_seq_one_letter_code
_entity_poly.pdbx_strand_id
1 'polypeptide(L)'
;GRDIGFYLFTLPWFHFLVDIAMAIVVVSLLAATVVHYLFGGIQLATRGDRFSPSAQAHLSLLVGVFVLIKAADYWLGRYDLLTHKGTRFTGMNFTGEHADLPAKNILVGIAVICALLFFVNVALRNWRFPVVGLGLMVLSAVLLGMIWPAIVQRFQVVPTEADKEAPYIQRNIDATRGAYDIADVVETPYTGVSTSTPEELAQNVVANPGIRLVDPRLVQQLFEQKQQVRGYYSVAPILDVDRYPIDGRERDLVLGVRELNQDGLPESSKNWSNLHTVYTHGYGVIAAYGNQRPADDGAQATGTDPAWAEKDIPPNGEITDLSGGYEGRIYFGEQSPDYSVVGKARSDSADVELDLPGGSASDTESDTAQTTTTYDGKAGVPISSLLNKAMFALRFGDANLVLSQRVHGNSKILFDRDPRQMVEKVAPWLTVDEDPFPAVVDKRVVWILDGYTTSNEFPNAERDSFQAMTNDALQQNTGFQTLPTDEINYLRNAVKATVDAYDGTVTLYAWDESDPILQAWRSAFPGTVKDRSEIPEALLQHLRYPEDQFKVQRFQLASYHVTDAADFYERNDQWEVPTDPDQRSSLQPPYRLTVSTPSGGEVPTYSLTSVFVPTNRSNLASFLSVDSEADKEDYGTLRVLRLGSTEQIAGPGQIANQISADDGVKAALLPYRQSDSKVLPGNLLTLPVDGGLLYVQPIYVQRSGGEGNYPVLQFTAVSLGQEDVGIGTTFDRAVLDLLNVDSTNGGDTGGGTGGDTGGGTGGDNGGSGQPSGPVAAQIKDLLAKASQEFKLADAALKSGDLAAYGEHTKKAQNYVDQALKLANASPDQKPDQQQG
;
A
#
# COMPACT_ATOMS: atom_id res chain seq x y z
N GLY A 1 -16.44 -29.00 -14.31
CA GLY A 1 -16.82 -28.67 -12.93
C GLY A 1 -18.14 -27.91 -12.94
N ARG A 2 -18.62 -27.49 -11.77
CA ARG A 2 -19.57 -26.37 -11.67
C ARG A 2 -18.83 -25.06 -11.99
N ASP A 3 -19.57 -24.00 -12.24
CA ASP A 3 -19.02 -22.64 -12.35
C ASP A 3 -18.49 -22.15 -10.99
N ILE A 4 -17.63 -21.14 -10.99
CA ILE A 4 -17.03 -20.57 -9.77
C ILE A 4 -18.10 -19.99 -8.84
N GLY A 5 -19.17 -19.41 -9.39
CA GLY A 5 -20.29 -18.86 -8.62
C GLY A 5 -21.03 -19.90 -7.79
N PHE A 6 -21.02 -21.18 -8.20
CA PHE A 6 -21.51 -22.26 -7.36
C PHE A 6 -20.71 -22.36 -6.05
N TYR A 7 -19.38 -22.27 -6.10
CA TYR A 7 -18.52 -22.39 -4.92
C TYR A 7 -18.53 -21.12 -4.06
N LEU A 8 -18.50 -19.94 -4.70
CA LEU A 8 -18.47 -18.67 -3.97
C LEU A 8 -19.80 -18.33 -3.29
N PHE A 9 -20.95 -18.68 -3.91
CA PHE A 9 -22.25 -18.21 -3.42
C PHE A 9 -23.21 -19.35 -3.06
N THR A 10 -23.36 -20.33 -3.95
CA THR A 10 -24.44 -21.32 -3.83
C THR A 10 -24.13 -22.39 -2.78
N LEU A 11 -22.89 -22.87 -2.74
CA LEU A 11 -22.43 -23.92 -1.83
C LEU A 11 -22.43 -23.45 -0.37
N PRO A 12 -21.86 -22.27 -0.01
CA PRO A 12 -21.96 -21.72 1.34
C PRO A 12 -23.40 -21.51 1.80
N TRP A 13 -24.29 -21.08 0.90
CA TRP A 13 -25.72 -20.95 1.21
C TRP A 13 -26.38 -22.30 1.53
N PHE A 14 -26.05 -23.37 0.78
CA PHE A 14 -26.56 -24.70 1.09
C PHE A 14 -25.98 -25.25 2.39
N HIS A 15 -24.71 -25.00 2.69
CA HIS A 15 -24.11 -25.33 3.99
C HIS A 15 -24.83 -24.62 5.12
N PHE A 16 -25.06 -23.31 5.01
CA PHE A 16 -25.84 -22.55 5.99
C PHE A 16 -27.24 -23.16 6.24
N LEU A 17 -27.96 -23.54 5.18
CA LEU A 17 -29.27 -24.18 5.28
C LEU A 17 -29.21 -25.57 5.94
N VAL A 18 -28.19 -26.36 5.64
CA VAL A 18 -27.97 -27.68 6.25
C VAL A 18 -27.61 -27.54 7.72
N ASP A 19 -26.72 -26.60 8.07
CA ASP A 19 -26.27 -26.35 9.44
C ASP A 19 -27.41 -25.83 10.33
N ILE A 20 -28.19 -24.85 9.84
CA ILE A 20 -29.33 -24.33 10.60
C ILE A 20 -30.43 -25.40 10.76
N ALA A 21 -30.69 -26.20 9.72
CA ALA A 21 -31.65 -27.30 9.81
C ALA A 21 -31.18 -28.37 10.80
N MET A 22 -29.89 -28.71 10.79
CA MET A 22 -29.29 -29.64 11.73
C MET A 22 -29.39 -29.12 13.17
N ALA A 23 -29.08 -27.84 13.41
CA ALA A 23 -29.19 -27.21 14.72
C ALA A 23 -30.64 -27.23 15.25
N ILE A 24 -31.61 -26.85 14.41
CA ILE A 24 -33.04 -26.88 14.75
C ILE A 24 -33.47 -28.31 15.14
N VAL A 25 -33.06 -29.32 14.37
CA VAL A 25 -33.41 -30.72 14.64
C VAL A 25 -32.75 -31.22 15.92
N VAL A 26 -31.49 -30.86 16.18
CA VAL A 26 -30.80 -31.23 17.43
C VAL A 26 -31.48 -30.60 18.64
N VAL A 27 -31.79 -29.30 18.59
CA VAL A 27 -32.52 -28.61 19.67
C VAL A 27 -33.90 -29.22 19.88
N SER A 28 -34.61 -29.54 18.79
CA SER A 28 -35.92 -30.21 18.84
C SER A 28 -35.81 -31.61 19.44
N LEU A 29 -34.77 -32.38 19.10
CA LEU A 29 -34.52 -33.71 19.63
C LEU A 29 -34.23 -33.66 21.14
N LEU A 30 -33.41 -32.71 21.59
CA LEU A 30 -33.11 -32.50 23.00
C LEU A 30 -34.38 -32.09 23.77
N ALA A 31 -35.11 -31.10 23.27
CA ALA A 31 -36.37 -30.66 23.88
C ALA A 31 -37.41 -31.80 23.95
N ALA A 32 -37.59 -32.55 22.85
CA ALA A 32 -38.49 -33.70 22.80
C ALA A 32 -38.06 -34.79 23.78
N THR A 33 -36.76 -35.05 23.91
CA THR A 33 -36.22 -36.02 24.88
C THR A 33 -36.52 -35.60 26.31
N VAL A 34 -36.29 -34.33 26.67
CA VAL A 34 -36.57 -33.78 28.01
C VAL A 34 -38.07 -33.84 28.30
N VAL A 35 -38.93 -33.41 27.37
CA VAL A 35 -40.38 -33.46 27.54
C VAL A 35 -40.84 -34.90 27.73
N HIS A 36 -40.42 -35.84 26.89
CA HIS A 36 -40.80 -37.25 27.06
C HIS A 36 -40.25 -37.85 28.34
N TYR A 37 -39.09 -37.42 28.83
CA TYR A 37 -38.60 -37.82 30.15
C TYR A 37 -39.46 -37.28 31.30
N LEU A 38 -39.77 -35.98 31.30
CA LEU A 38 -40.55 -35.33 32.36
C LEU A 38 -42.00 -35.83 32.43
N PHE A 39 -42.63 -36.09 31.28
CA PHE A 39 -44.01 -36.57 31.18
C PHE A 39 -44.12 -38.10 31.13
N GLY A 40 -43.04 -38.84 31.42
CA GLY A 40 -43.06 -40.29 31.59
C GLY A 40 -43.14 -41.13 30.31
N GLY A 41 -42.90 -40.51 29.14
CA GLY A 41 -42.68 -41.19 27.86
C GLY A 41 -41.32 -41.90 27.73
N ILE A 42 -40.33 -41.52 28.55
CA ILE A 42 -39.06 -42.22 28.73
C ILE A 42 -38.93 -42.60 30.20
N GLN A 43 -38.81 -43.90 30.51
CA GLN A 43 -38.70 -44.41 31.87
C GLN A 43 -37.42 -45.24 32.02
N LEU A 44 -36.44 -44.73 32.78
CA LEU A 44 -35.12 -45.35 32.94
C LEU A 44 -35.08 -46.46 34.00
N ALA A 45 -36.09 -46.52 34.90
CA ALA A 45 -36.10 -47.37 36.09
C ALA A 45 -36.98 -48.64 35.97
N THR A 46 -37.59 -48.92 34.81
CA THR A 46 -38.49 -50.05 34.61
C THR A 46 -37.79 -51.24 33.92
N ARG A 47 -38.17 -52.48 34.31
CA ARG A 47 -37.67 -53.74 33.72
C ARG A 47 -38.32 -54.09 32.36
N GLY A 48 -39.32 -53.33 31.92
CA GLY A 48 -40.08 -53.51 30.67
C GLY A 48 -39.73 -52.47 29.59
N ASP A 49 -40.69 -52.12 28.72
CA ASP A 49 -40.48 -51.13 27.65
C ASP A 49 -40.13 -49.75 28.22
N ARG A 50 -38.93 -49.26 27.89
CA ARG A 50 -38.35 -48.02 28.40
C ARG A 50 -38.86 -46.76 27.71
N PHE A 51 -39.60 -46.91 26.60
CA PHE A 51 -40.13 -45.82 25.78
C PHE A 51 -41.61 -46.06 25.48
N SER A 52 -42.43 -45.02 25.57
CA SER A 52 -43.82 -45.07 25.09
C SER A 52 -43.85 -45.12 23.55
N PRO A 53 -44.92 -45.66 22.93
CA PRO A 53 -45.04 -45.69 21.47
C PRO A 53 -44.97 -44.30 20.83
N SER A 54 -45.50 -43.26 21.50
CA SER A 54 -45.44 -41.87 21.03
C SER A 54 -44.04 -41.27 21.17
N ALA A 55 -43.33 -41.55 22.27
CA ALA A 55 -41.94 -41.14 22.45
C ALA A 55 -41.03 -41.81 21.41
N GLN A 56 -41.22 -43.11 21.17
CA GLN A 56 -40.48 -43.87 20.18
C GLN A 56 -40.68 -43.36 18.76
N ALA A 57 -41.93 -43.10 18.36
CA ALA A 57 -42.24 -42.54 17.05
C ALA A 57 -41.64 -41.13 16.85
N HIS A 58 -41.82 -40.24 17.84
CA HIS A 58 -41.33 -38.85 17.76
C HIS A 58 -39.80 -38.79 17.71
N LEU A 59 -39.10 -39.52 18.60
CA LEU A 59 -37.63 -39.53 18.62
C LEU A 59 -37.06 -40.21 17.37
N SER A 60 -37.68 -41.29 16.88
CA SER A 60 -37.23 -41.95 15.65
C SER A 60 -37.38 -41.04 14.43
N LEU A 61 -38.48 -40.28 14.34
CA LEU A 61 -38.67 -39.30 13.28
C LEU A 61 -37.58 -38.22 13.31
N LEU A 62 -37.31 -37.63 14.48
CA LEU A 62 -36.30 -36.58 14.62
C LEU A 62 -34.89 -37.09 14.30
N VAL A 63 -34.51 -38.29 14.77
CA VAL A 63 -33.22 -38.90 14.42
C VAL A 63 -33.17 -39.26 12.94
N GLY A 64 -34.25 -39.76 12.34
CA GLY A 64 -34.32 -40.04 10.90
C GLY A 64 -34.12 -38.79 10.05
N VAL A 65 -34.77 -37.68 10.43
CA VAL A 65 -34.58 -36.37 9.77
C VAL A 65 -33.14 -35.88 9.95
N PHE A 66 -32.57 -35.99 11.15
CA PHE A 66 -31.18 -35.62 11.40
C PHE A 66 -30.21 -36.40 10.50
N VAL A 67 -30.37 -37.73 10.41
CA VAL A 67 -29.52 -38.58 9.57
C VAL A 67 -29.72 -38.25 8.08
N LEU A 68 -30.93 -37.89 7.66
CA LEU A 68 -31.19 -37.45 6.28
C LEU A 68 -30.50 -36.12 5.97
N ILE A 69 -30.53 -35.16 6.89
CA ILE A 69 -29.78 -33.90 6.77
C ILE A 69 -28.27 -34.20 6.71
N LYS A 70 -27.78 -35.16 7.50
CA LYS A 70 -26.40 -35.63 7.39
C LYS A 70 -26.05 -36.28 6.05
N ALA A 71 -27.00 -36.90 5.36
CA ALA A 71 -26.77 -37.34 3.99
C ALA A 71 -26.59 -36.16 3.02
N ALA A 72 -27.33 -35.06 3.21
CA ALA A 72 -27.17 -33.84 2.43
C ALA A 72 -25.81 -33.17 2.72
N ASP A 73 -25.39 -33.12 3.99
CA ASP A 73 -24.07 -32.68 4.43
C ASP A 73 -22.93 -33.46 3.72
N TYR A 74 -22.98 -34.80 3.74
CA TYR A 74 -22.01 -35.61 2.99
C TYR A 74 -22.03 -35.36 1.47
N TRP A 75 -23.18 -35.04 0.90
CA TRP A 75 -23.33 -34.75 -0.52
C TRP A 75 -22.68 -33.42 -0.89
N LEU A 76 -22.85 -32.39 -0.05
CA LEU A 76 -22.21 -31.08 -0.18
C LEU A 76 -20.70 -31.19 0.05
N GLY A 77 -20.29 -31.95 1.06
CA GLY A 77 -18.88 -32.13 1.43
C GLY A 77 -17.97 -32.71 0.35
N ARG A 78 -18.51 -33.17 -0.78
CA ARG A 78 -17.73 -33.57 -1.96
C ARG A 78 -17.15 -32.37 -2.72
N TYR A 79 -17.84 -31.23 -2.66
CA TYR A 79 -17.42 -29.99 -3.29
C TYR A 79 -16.36 -29.28 -2.46
N ASP A 80 -16.44 -29.37 -1.13
CA ASP A 80 -15.47 -28.81 -0.18
C ASP A 80 -14.05 -29.38 -0.34
N LEU A 81 -13.90 -30.53 -1.02
CA LEU A 81 -12.58 -31.08 -1.35
C LEU A 81 -11.74 -30.13 -2.19
N LEU A 82 -12.37 -29.19 -2.90
CA LEU A 82 -11.67 -28.18 -3.71
C LEU A 82 -11.20 -26.97 -2.89
N THR A 83 -11.67 -26.78 -1.65
CA THR A 83 -11.26 -25.66 -0.77
C THR A 83 -10.57 -26.16 0.50
N HIS A 84 -10.36 -27.48 0.61
CA HIS A 84 -9.70 -28.11 1.74
C HIS A 84 -8.18 -27.85 1.74
N LYS A 85 -7.67 -27.32 2.85
CA LYS A 85 -6.23 -27.06 3.05
C LYS A 85 -5.48 -28.38 3.30
N GLY A 86 -4.67 -28.79 2.33
CA GLY A 86 -3.81 -29.97 2.42
C GLY A 86 -2.45 -29.67 3.07
N THR A 87 -1.57 -30.67 3.09
CA THR A 87 -0.22 -30.52 3.66
C THR A 87 0.72 -29.67 2.78
N ARG A 88 0.51 -29.70 1.46
CA ARG A 88 1.40 -29.04 0.48
C ARG A 88 0.75 -27.87 -0.25
N PHE A 89 -0.54 -28.01 -0.55
CA PHE A 89 -1.34 -27.05 -1.28
C PHE A 89 -2.81 -27.20 -0.87
N THR A 90 -3.61 -26.19 -1.14
CA THR A 90 -5.06 -26.18 -0.93
C THR A 90 -5.80 -26.67 -2.17
N GLY A 91 -6.76 -27.58 -1.96
CA GLY A 91 -7.63 -28.09 -3.01
C GLY A 91 -7.59 -29.61 -3.17
N MET A 92 -8.16 -30.08 -4.28
CA MET A 92 -8.27 -31.51 -4.55
C MET A 92 -6.88 -32.10 -4.80
N ASN A 93 -6.53 -33.18 -4.11
CA ASN A 93 -5.31 -33.97 -4.33
C ASN A 93 -5.64 -35.38 -4.80
N PHE A 94 -4.63 -36.20 -5.09
CA PHE A 94 -4.82 -37.57 -5.57
C PHE A 94 -5.70 -38.41 -4.63
N THR A 95 -5.42 -38.35 -3.32
CA THR A 95 -6.18 -39.07 -2.30
C THR A 95 -7.61 -38.56 -2.19
N GLY A 96 -7.83 -37.26 -2.34
CA GLY A 96 -9.14 -36.61 -2.37
C GLY A 96 -10.02 -37.17 -3.48
N GLU A 97 -9.48 -37.24 -4.70
CA GLU A 97 -10.22 -37.73 -5.86
C GLU A 97 -10.49 -39.25 -5.80
N HIS A 98 -9.48 -40.04 -5.37
CA HIS A 98 -9.54 -41.51 -5.46
C HIS A 98 -9.97 -42.22 -4.16
N ALA A 99 -9.99 -41.53 -3.03
CA ALA A 99 -10.39 -42.09 -1.73
C ALA A 99 -11.53 -41.30 -1.08
N ASP A 100 -11.35 -39.99 -0.86
CA ASP A 100 -12.32 -39.19 -0.09
C ASP A 100 -13.63 -38.99 -0.83
N LEU A 101 -13.57 -38.68 -2.13
CA LEU A 101 -14.76 -38.49 -2.95
C LEU A 101 -15.61 -39.77 -3.05
N PRO A 102 -15.04 -40.96 -3.37
CA PRO A 102 -15.76 -42.23 -3.28
C PRO A 102 -16.31 -42.52 -1.87
N ALA A 103 -15.53 -42.27 -0.82
CA ALA A 103 -15.96 -42.47 0.56
C ALA A 103 -17.21 -41.65 0.90
N LYS A 104 -17.21 -40.35 0.57
CA LYS A 104 -18.38 -39.46 0.77
C LYS A 104 -19.60 -39.94 -0.02
N ASN A 105 -19.43 -40.38 -1.28
CA ASN A 105 -20.53 -40.95 -2.07
C ASN A 105 -21.15 -42.20 -1.40
N ILE A 106 -20.33 -43.09 -0.84
CA ILE A 106 -20.82 -44.28 -0.12
C ILE A 106 -21.55 -43.86 1.16
N LEU A 107 -21.01 -42.90 1.91
CA LEU A 107 -21.61 -42.42 3.16
C LEU A 107 -22.97 -41.75 2.95
N VAL A 108 -23.16 -41.03 1.84
CA VAL A 108 -24.49 -40.52 1.45
C VAL A 108 -25.49 -41.68 1.35
N GLY A 109 -25.13 -42.76 0.63
CA GLY A 109 -25.99 -43.94 0.49
C GLY A 109 -26.31 -44.62 1.82
N ILE A 110 -25.29 -44.83 2.68
CA ILE A 110 -25.47 -45.42 4.01
C ILE A 110 -26.38 -44.55 4.89
N ALA A 111 -26.16 -43.22 4.88
CA ALA A 111 -26.97 -42.29 5.65
C ALA A 111 -28.43 -42.29 5.21
N VAL A 112 -28.72 -42.28 3.90
CA VAL A 112 -30.09 -42.39 3.37
C VAL A 112 -30.75 -43.71 3.83
N ILE A 113 -30.04 -44.84 3.76
CA ILE A 113 -30.57 -46.13 4.25
C ILE A 113 -30.87 -46.07 5.74
N CYS A 114 -29.97 -45.48 6.54
CA CYS A 114 -30.18 -45.33 7.98
C CYS A 114 -31.39 -44.42 8.29
N ALA A 115 -31.54 -43.30 7.59
CA ALA A 115 -32.70 -42.42 7.73
C ALA A 115 -34.01 -43.18 7.42
N LEU A 116 -34.04 -43.97 6.34
CA LEU A 116 -35.19 -44.81 6.00
C LEU A 116 -35.49 -45.85 7.09
N LEU A 117 -34.47 -46.47 7.71
CA LEU A 117 -34.68 -47.40 8.84
C LEU A 117 -35.31 -46.70 10.04
N PHE A 118 -34.94 -45.45 10.33
CA PHE A 118 -35.57 -44.64 11.38
C PHE A 118 -37.03 -44.27 11.05
N PHE A 119 -37.33 -43.94 9.79
CA PHE A 119 -38.71 -43.67 9.37
C PHE A 119 -39.58 -44.93 9.40
N VAL A 120 -39.05 -46.08 8.99
CA VAL A 120 -39.75 -47.37 9.10
C VAL A 120 -39.97 -47.76 10.56
N ASN A 121 -39.05 -47.41 11.46
CA ASN A 121 -39.20 -47.64 12.91
C ASN A 121 -40.39 -46.90 13.53
N VAL A 122 -40.86 -45.80 12.93
CA VAL A 122 -42.09 -45.10 13.35
C VAL A 122 -43.30 -46.04 13.30
N ALA A 123 -43.36 -46.93 12.30
CA ALA A 123 -44.42 -47.92 12.14
C ALA A 123 -44.10 -49.26 12.85
N LEU A 124 -42.87 -49.78 12.69
CA LEU A 124 -42.50 -51.11 13.19
C LEU A 124 -42.13 -51.16 14.67
N ARG A 125 -41.78 -50.02 15.28
CA ARG A 125 -41.47 -49.87 16.72
C ARG A 125 -40.40 -50.83 17.23
N ASN A 126 -39.38 -51.15 16.43
CA ASN A 126 -38.24 -51.99 16.82
C ASN A 126 -36.90 -51.26 16.61
N TRP A 127 -36.33 -50.73 17.69
CA TRP A 127 -35.08 -49.95 17.67
C TRP A 127 -33.83 -50.72 17.20
N ARG A 128 -33.86 -52.06 17.16
CA ARG A 128 -32.67 -52.86 16.84
C ARG A 128 -32.08 -52.51 15.47
N PHE A 129 -32.91 -52.45 14.43
CA PHE A 129 -32.45 -52.17 13.07
C PHE A 129 -31.90 -50.74 12.88
N PRO A 130 -32.60 -49.66 13.29
CA PRO A 130 -32.06 -48.32 13.12
C PRO A 130 -30.82 -48.06 13.99
N VAL A 131 -30.74 -48.62 15.20
CA VAL A 131 -29.54 -48.45 16.06
C VAL A 131 -28.33 -49.19 15.49
N VAL A 132 -28.51 -50.42 14.99
CA VAL A 132 -27.42 -51.16 14.32
C VAL A 132 -27.00 -50.45 13.04
N GLY A 133 -27.95 -49.96 12.25
CA GLY A 133 -27.68 -49.16 11.05
C GLY A 133 -26.86 -47.91 11.37
N LEU A 134 -27.27 -47.14 12.39
CA LEU A 134 -26.54 -45.96 12.84
C LEU A 134 -25.13 -46.31 13.33
N GLY A 135 -24.97 -47.40 14.09
CA GLY A 135 -23.66 -47.88 14.54
C GLY A 135 -22.75 -48.26 13.37
N LEU A 136 -23.29 -48.95 12.36
CA LEU A 136 -22.58 -49.28 11.13
C LEU A 136 -22.24 -48.05 10.30
N MET A 137 -23.11 -47.03 10.26
CA MET A 137 -22.84 -45.76 9.61
C MET A 137 -21.64 -45.05 10.27
N VAL A 138 -21.63 -44.95 11.60
CA VAL A 138 -20.51 -44.35 12.34
C VAL A 138 -19.22 -45.14 12.09
N LEU A 139 -19.28 -46.47 12.15
CA LEU A 139 -18.12 -47.32 11.84
C LEU A 139 -17.63 -47.10 10.39
N SER A 140 -18.55 -47.04 9.44
CA SER A 140 -18.23 -46.81 8.03
C SER A 140 -17.65 -45.42 7.80
N ALA A 141 -18.14 -44.39 8.50
CA ALA A 141 -17.61 -43.03 8.42
C ALA A 141 -16.15 -42.98 8.89
N VAL A 142 -15.80 -43.68 9.97
CA VAL A 142 -14.42 -43.80 10.45
C VAL A 142 -13.55 -44.58 9.45
N LEU A 143 -14.04 -45.73 8.98
CA LEU A 143 -13.28 -46.59 8.06
C LEU A 143 -13.03 -45.92 6.70
N LEU A 144 -14.08 -45.36 6.10
CA LEU A 144 -14.03 -44.77 4.76
C LEU A 144 -13.48 -43.35 4.76
N GLY A 145 -13.74 -42.56 5.81
CA GLY A 145 -13.34 -41.15 5.88
C GLY A 145 -11.97 -40.89 6.50
N MET A 146 -11.40 -41.84 7.26
CA MET A 146 -10.06 -41.66 7.86
C MET A 146 -9.09 -42.77 7.49
N ILE A 147 -9.51 -44.04 7.60
CA ILE A 147 -8.58 -45.17 7.45
C ILE A 147 -8.26 -45.43 5.97
N TRP A 148 -9.27 -45.46 5.10
CA TRP A 148 -9.07 -45.70 3.67
C TRP A 148 -8.21 -44.63 2.97
N PRO A 149 -8.45 -43.31 3.16
CA PRO A 149 -7.60 -42.27 2.59
C PRO A 149 -6.15 -42.36 3.07
N ALA A 150 -5.93 -42.67 4.35
CA ALA A 150 -4.59 -42.86 4.89
C ALA A 150 -3.85 -44.04 4.23
N ILE A 151 -4.55 -45.13 3.90
CA ILE A 151 -3.98 -46.27 3.16
C ILE A 151 -3.59 -45.85 1.74
N VAL A 152 -4.48 -45.16 1.03
CA VAL A 152 -4.21 -44.67 -0.34
C VAL A 152 -3.02 -43.71 -0.33
N GLN A 153 -3.00 -42.73 0.59
CA GLN A 153 -1.88 -41.81 0.73
C GLN A 153 -0.56 -42.57 0.98
N ARG A 154 -0.53 -43.49 1.95
CA ARG A 154 0.71 -44.17 2.36
C ARG A 154 1.26 -45.13 1.31
N PHE A 155 0.40 -45.90 0.65
CA PHE A 155 0.83 -47.00 -0.21
C PHE A 155 0.76 -46.68 -1.70
N GLN A 156 -0.06 -45.72 -2.11
CA GLN A 156 -0.18 -45.34 -3.51
C GLN A 156 0.47 -43.99 -3.80
N VAL A 157 0.27 -42.97 -2.95
CA VAL A 157 0.75 -41.61 -3.25
C VAL A 157 2.22 -41.45 -2.88
N VAL A 158 2.58 -41.60 -1.61
CA VAL A 158 3.94 -41.35 -1.09
C VAL A 158 5.07 -42.00 -1.93
N PRO A 159 4.95 -43.23 -2.48
CA PRO A 159 6.01 -43.82 -3.29
C PRO A 159 6.29 -43.12 -4.63
N THR A 160 5.29 -42.44 -5.21
CA THR A 160 5.34 -41.77 -6.53
C THR A 160 4.53 -40.47 -6.46
N GLU A 161 4.77 -39.67 -5.42
CA GLU A 161 3.90 -38.54 -5.05
C GLU A 161 3.98 -37.43 -6.09
N ALA A 162 5.19 -37.10 -6.58
CA ALA A 162 5.41 -36.09 -7.63
C ALA A 162 4.53 -36.37 -8.87
N ASP A 163 4.62 -37.59 -9.43
CA ASP A 163 3.87 -37.96 -10.64
C ASP A 163 2.35 -37.98 -10.42
N LYS A 164 1.90 -38.42 -9.24
CA LYS A 164 0.47 -38.55 -8.93
C LYS A 164 -0.19 -37.23 -8.56
N GLU A 165 0.54 -36.34 -7.90
CA GLU A 165 0.04 -35.05 -7.48
C GLU A 165 0.22 -33.96 -8.56
N ALA A 166 1.13 -34.14 -9.53
CA ALA A 166 1.39 -33.19 -10.61
C ALA A 166 0.14 -32.57 -11.27
N PRO A 167 -0.89 -33.32 -11.73
CA PRO A 167 -2.07 -32.71 -12.35
C PRO A 167 -2.93 -31.91 -11.37
N TYR A 168 -2.86 -32.21 -10.07
CA TYR A 168 -3.58 -31.47 -9.03
C TYR A 168 -2.83 -30.20 -8.63
N ILE A 169 -1.51 -30.30 -8.51
CA ILE A 169 -0.60 -29.17 -8.32
C ILE A 169 -0.77 -28.18 -9.48
N GLN A 170 -0.81 -28.63 -10.74
CA GLN A 170 -1.03 -27.73 -11.87
C GLN A 170 -2.35 -26.97 -11.76
N ARG A 171 -3.45 -27.66 -11.42
CA ARG A 171 -4.75 -26.99 -11.21
C ARG A 171 -4.71 -25.98 -10.07
N ASN A 172 -3.96 -26.26 -9.01
CA ASN A 172 -3.77 -25.33 -7.90
C ASN A 172 -2.89 -24.14 -8.30
N ILE A 173 -1.83 -24.34 -9.09
CA ILE A 173 -1.03 -23.24 -9.67
C ILE A 173 -1.92 -22.34 -10.52
N ASP A 174 -2.65 -22.90 -11.47
CA ASP A 174 -3.51 -22.16 -12.38
C ASP A 174 -4.62 -21.41 -11.60
N ALA A 175 -5.24 -22.08 -10.63
CA ALA A 175 -6.31 -21.50 -9.81
C ALA A 175 -5.80 -20.40 -8.87
N THR A 176 -4.65 -20.59 -8.21
CA THR A 176 -4.04 -19.58 -7.33
C THR A 176 -3.63 -18.35 -8.13
N ARG A 177 -2.97 -18.55 -9.28
CA ARG A 177 -2.57 -17.46 -10.16
C ARG A 177 -3.77 -16.67 -10.67
N GLY A 178 -4.85 -17.36 -11.03
CA GLY A 178 -6.13 -16.74 -11.36
C GLY A 178 -6.77 -16.01 -10.18
N ALA A 179 -6.85 -16.63 -9.00
CA ALA A 179 -7.58 -16.10 -7.86
C ALA A 179 -6.92 -14.87 -7.20
N TYR A 180 -5.61 -14.70 -7.36
CA TYR A 180 -4.85 -13.54 -6.85
C TYR A 180 -4.39 -12.58 -7.94
N ASP A 181 -4.81 -12.77 -9.19
CA ASP A 181 -4.51 -11.87 -10.30
C ASP A 181 -3.01 -11.74 -10.61
N ILE A 182 -2.32 -12.89 -10.63
CA ILE A 182 -0.88 -13.00 -10.94
C ILE A 182 -0.63 -13.93 -12.13
N ALA A 183 -1.65 -14.22 -12.93
CA ALA A 183 -1.54 -15.10 -14.10
C ALA A 183 -0.72 -14.46 -15.24
N ASP A 184 -0.87 -13.14 -15.42
CA ASP A 184 -0.31 -12.39 -16.56
C ASP A 184 0.99 -11.63 -16.21
N VAL A 185 1.72 -12.09 -15.19
CA VAL A 185 3.02 -11.52 -14.80
C VAL A 185 4.01 -11.63 -15.96
N VAL A 186 4.65 -10.52 -16.31
CA VAL A 186 5.68 -10.44 -17.36
C VAL A 186 7.05 -10.67 -16.73
N GLU A 187 7.62 -11.85 -16.94
CA GLU A 187 8.96 -12.20 -16.46
C GLU A 187 10.01 -11.96 -17.55
N THR A 188 11.04 -11.18 -17.24
CA THR A 188 12.16 -10.86 -18.14
C THR A 188 13.48 -11.26 -17.48
N PRO A 189 14.33 -12.08 -18.13
CA PRO A 189 15.69 -12.32 -17.67
C PRO A 189 16.48 -11.01 -17.57
N TYR A 190 17.20 -10.82 -16.47
CA TYR A 190 17.95 -9.60 -16.18
C TYR A 190 19.35 -9.94 -15.67
N THR A 191 20.38 -9.28 -16.21
CA THR A 191 21.77 -9.53 -15.81
C THR A 191 22.05 -8.91 -14.45
N GLY A 192 21.49 -7.73 -14.16
CA GLY A 192 21.76 -7.01 -12.92
C GLY A 192 23.11 -6.29 -12.91
N VAL A 193 23.80 -6.23 -14.06
CA VAL A 193 25.09 -5.57 -14.24
C VAL A 193 25.02 -4.64 -15.44
N SER A 194 25.36 -3.37 -15.23
CA SER A 194 25.38 -2.36 -16.30
C SER A 194 26.60 -2.53 -17.20
N THR A 195 26.43 -2.29 -18.50
CA THR A 195 27.51 -2.30 -19.50
C THR A 195 27.99 -0.92 -19.90
N SER A 196 27.37 0.14 -19.36
CA SER A 196 27.68 1.53 -19.70
C SER A 196 28.98 2.00 -19.05
N THR A 197 29.59 3.03 -19.65
CA THR A 197 30.75 3.68 -19.03
C THR A 197 30.35 4.41 -17.74
N PRO A 198 31.27 4.60 -16.77
CA PRO A 198 30.98 5.36 -15.55
C PRO A 198 30.41 6.75 -15.84
N GLU A 199 30.91 7.44 -16.87
CA GLU A 199 30.44 8.78 -17.23
C GLU A 199 29.01 8.78 -17.82
N GLU A 200 28.67 7.79 -18.64
CA GLU A 200 27.33 7.62 -19.19
C GLU A 200 26.33 7.23 -18.10
N LEU A 201 26.72 6.26 -17.24
CA LEU A 201 25.90 5.82 -16.13
C LEU A 201 25.63 6.96 -15.14
N ALA A 202 26.65 7.77 -14.82
CA ALA A 202 26.48 8.95 -13.98
C ALA A 202 25.45 9.92 -14.58
N GLN A 203 25.53 10.21 -15.88
CA GLN A 203 24.59 11.11 -16.55
C GLN A 203 23.17 10.55 -16.54
N ASN A 204 23.00 9.27 -16.87
CA ASN A 204 21.69 8.61 -16.91
C ASN A 204 21.03 8.57 -15.52
N VAL A 205 21.81 8.24 -14.48
CA VAL A 205 21.33 8.16 -13.10
C VAL A 205 20.97 9.53 -12.54
N VAL A 206 21.84 10.53 -12.71
CA VAL A 206 21.61 11.90 -12.18
C VAL A 206 20.46 12.61 -12.89
N ALA A 207 20.26 12.31 -14.17
CA ALA A 207 19.16 12.85 -14.94
C ALA A 207 17.79 12.26 -14.53
N ASN A 208 17.75 11.15 -13.77
CA ASN A 208 16.50 10.55 -13.32
C ASN A 208 15.92 11.33 -12.12
N PRO A 209 14.81 12.07 -12.29
CA PRO A 209 14.21 12.83 -11.19
C PRO A 209 13.42 11.95 -10.21
N GLY A 210 13.17 10.68 -10.52
CA GLY A 210 12.24 9.79 -9.80
C GLY A 210 12.78 9.13 -8.52
N ILE A 211 14.03 9.39 -8.15
CA ILE A 211 14.64 8.75 -6.97
C ILE A 211 14.23 9.48 -5.70
N ARG A 212 13.32 8.88 -4.94
CA ARG A 212 12.83 9.41 -3.67
C ARG A 212 13.89 9.30 -2.58
N LEU A 213 14.35 10.45 -2.09
CA LEU A 213 15.27 10.58 -0.96
C LEU A 213 14.55 10.90 0.35
N VAL A 214 13.38 11.55 0.27
CA VAL A 214 12.50 11.81 1.42
C VAL A 214 11.84 10.51 1.85
N ASP A 215 12.23 9.99 3.01
CA ASP A 215 11.68 8.75 3.56
C ASP A 215 10.42 9.08 4.38
N PRO A 216 9.21 8.68 3.92
CA PRO A 216 7.96 8.98 4.60
C PRO A 216 7.87 8.48 6.05
N ARG A 217 8.64 7.45 6.44
CA ARG A 217 8.67 6.96 7.84
C ARG A 217 9.42 7.88 8.80
N LEU A 218 10.38 8.65 8.29
CA LEU A 218 11.31 9.39 9.13
C LEU A 218 11.01 10.88 9.19
N VAL A 219 10.24 11.41 8.23
CA VAL A 219 10.02 12.85 8.10
C VAL A 219 8.78 13.39 8.81
N GLN A 220 7.99 12.58 9.51
CA GLN A 220 6.84 13.06 10.30
C GLN A 220 7.25 14.22 11.22
N GLN A 221 8.26 14.01 12.06
CA GLN A 221 8.74 15.03 13.02
C GLN A 221 9.32 16.27 12.34
N LEU A 222 9.90 16.11 11.14
CA LEU A 222 10.39 17.22 10.33
C LEU A 222 9.21 18.07 9.81
N PHE A 223 8.17 17.41 9.29
CA PHE A 223 6.95 18.07 8.84
C PHE A 223 6.26 18.79 9.99
N GLU A 224 6.13 18.13 11.14
CA GLU A 224 5.61 18.77 12.34
C GLU A 224 6.49 19.96 12.74
N GLN A 225 7.77 19.78 13.04
CA GLN A 225 8.58 20.88 13.56
C GLN A 225 8.67 22.10 12.62
N LYS A 226 8.58 21.90 11.30
CA LYS A 226 8.70 22.97 10.30
C LYS A 226 7.36 23.58 9.88
N GLN A 227 6.28 22.80 9.88
CA GLN A 227 4.98 23.19 9.33
C GLN A 227 3.85 23.18 10.35
N GLN A 228 4.07 22.64 11.56
CA GLN A 228 3.16 22.72 12.70
C GLN A 228 3.29 24.10 13.33
N VAL A 229 2.40 25.00 12.93
CA VAL A 229 2.33 26.33 13.54
C VAL A 229 1.86 26.25 15.00
N ARG A 230 1.17 25.17 15.40
CA ARG A 230 0.58 24.98 16.74
C ARG A 230 0.55 23.52 17.17
N GLY A 231 0.80 23.27 18.46
CA GLY A 231 0.88 21.93 19.06
C GLY A 231 -0.35 21.03 18.88
N TYR A 232 -1.51 21.60 18.57
CA TYR A 232 -2.74 20.86 18.33
C TYR A 232 -2.96 20.40 16.89
N TYR A 233 -1.99 20.60 15.99
CA TYR A 233 -1.94 19.96 14.68
C TYR A 233 -0.91 18.85 14.67
N SER A 234 -1.16 17.78 13.93
CA SER A 234 -0.21 16.69 13.68
C SER A 234 -0.42 16.18 12.25
N VAL A 235 0.44 15.28 11.81
CA VAL A 235 0.31 14.55 10.54
C VAL A 235 0.41 13.04 10.82
N ALA A 236 0.01 12.21 9.86
CA ALA A 236 0.10 10.76 10.00
C ALA A 236 1.53 10.29 10.38
N PRO A 237 1.67 9.23 11.21
CA PRO A 237 2.98 8.69 11.59
C PRO A 237 3.88 8.29 10.42
N ILE A 238 3.26 7.81 9.34
CA ILE A 238 3.89 7.52 8.06
C ILE A 238 3.21 8.42 7.05
N LEU A 239 4.00 9.17 6.26
CA LEU A 239 3.46 10.05 5.23
C LEU A 239 3.19 9.31 3.93
N ASP A 240 2.33 9.89 3.10
CA ASP A 240 1.96 9.35 1.80
C ASP A 240 2.89 9.79 0.70
N VAL A 241 2.92 8.98 -0.37
CA VAL A 241 3.59 9.35 -1.62
C VAL A 241 2.61 9.33 -2.77
N ASP A 242 2.60 10.42 -3.52
CA ASP A 242 1.75 10.58 -4.70
C ASP A 242 2.45 11.46 -5.75
N ARG A 243 1.89 11.48 -6.96
CA ARG A 243 2.43 12.23 -8.10
C ARG A 243 1.54 13.42 -8.44
N TYR A 244 2.17 14.53 -8.81
CA TYR A 244 1.49 15.74 -9.28
C TYR A 244 2.14 16.25 -10.57
N PRO A 245 1.34 16.74 -11.55
CA PRO A 245 1.84 17.34 -12.78
C PRO A 245 2.33 18.77 -12.54
N ILE A 246 3.55 18.93 -12.02
CA ILE A 246 4.17 20.22 -11.72
C ILE A 246 5.08 20.63 -12.88
N ASP A 247 4.90 21.85 -13.41
CA ASP A 247 5.65 22.37 -14.57
C ASP A 247 5.63 21.44 -15.80
N GLY A 248 4.52 20.73 -16.01
CA GLY A 248 4.32 19.81 -17.13
C GLY A 248 5.12 18.50 -17.02
N ARG A 249 5.61 18.17 -15.82
CA ARG A 249 6.28 16.90 -15.50
C ARG A 249 5.59 16.24 -14.32
N GLU A 250 5.52 14.91 -14.33
CA GLU A 250 5.10 14.15 -13.15
C GLU A 250 6.19 14.23 -12.09
N ARG A 251 5.81 14.61 -10.86
CA ARG A 251 6.71 14.78 -9.72
C ARG A 251 6.19 14.00 -8.53
N ASP A 252 7.05 13.11 -8.01
CA ASP A 252 6.79 12.38 -6.77
C ASP A 252 6.90 13.32 -5.57
N LEU A 253 5.81 13.43 -4.81
CA LEU A 253 5.72 14.19 -3.58
C LEU A 253 5.53 13.26 -2.39
N VAL A 254 6.14 13.61 -1.26
CA VAL A 254 5.81 13.06 0.05
C VAL A 254 4.90 14.05 0.77
N LEU A 255 3.68 13.64 1.11
CA LEU A 255 2.66 14.54 1.63
C LEU A 255 1.92 13.99 2.85
N GLY A 256 1.33 14.90 3.61
CA GLY A 256 0.46 14.58 4.74
C GLY A 256 -0.59 15.67 4.95
N VAL A 257 -1.67 15.31 5.63
CA VAL A 257 -2.74 16.24 6.02
C VAL A 257 -2.47 16.74 7.43
N ARG A 258 -2.63 18.06 7.67
CA ARG A 258 -2.59 18.60 9.03
C ARG A 258 -3.89 18.24 9.73
N GLU A 259 -3.87 17.17 10.50
CA GLU A 259 -4.99 16.72 11.30
C GLU A 259 -4.96 17.29 12.72
N LEU A 260 -6.07 17.13 13.43
CA LEU A 260 -6.22 17.64 14.79
C LEU A 260 -5.63 16.66 15.81
N ASN A 261 -4.72 17.13 16.64
CA ASN A 261 -4.19 16.40 17.80
C ASN A 261 -4.56 17.13 19.10
N GLN A 262 -5.60 16.65 19.78
CA GLN A 262 -6.08 17.28 21.02
C GLN A 262 -5.14 17.09 22.21
N ASP A 263 -4.24 16.10 22.17
CA ASP A 263 -3.29 15.86 23.24
C ASP A 263 -2.22 16.96 23.32
N GLY A 264 -1.94 17.62 22.19
CA GLY A 264 -1.04 18.77 22.12
C GLY A 264 -1.60 20.08 22.68
N LEU A 265 -2.85 20.08 23.20
CA LEU A 265 -3.40 21.22 23.92
C LEU A 265 -2.82 21.33 25.34
N PRO A 266 -2.61 22.55 25.88
CA PRO A 266 -2.30 22.72 27.29
C PRO A 266 -3.39 22.12 28.18
N GLU A 267 -3.02 21.49 29.31
CA GLU A 267 -3.99 20.88 30.24
C GLU A 267 -5.06 21.86 30.73
N SER A 268 -4.72 23.14 30.90
CA SER A 268 -5.69 24.19 31.26
C SER A 268 -6.74 24.47 30.17
N SER A 269 -6.44 24.12 28.92
CA SER A 269 -7.30 24.27 27.74
C SER A 269 -8.10 23.02 27.41
N LYS A 270 -7.77 21.85 27.98
CA LYS A 270 -8.49 20.57 27.79
C LYS A 270 -9.80 20.51 28.60
N ASN A 271 -10.72 21.43 28.31
CA ASN A 271 -12.09 21.39 28.82
C ASN A 271 -13.07 20.95 27.72
N TRP A 272 -14.24 20.45 28.14
CA TRP A 272 -15.26 19.93 27.22
C TRP A 272 -15.58 20.87 26.06
N SER A 273 -15.75 22.16 26.32
CA SER A 273 -16.08 23.12 25.28
C SER A 273 -15.01 23.22 24.20
N ASN A 274 -13.74 23.20 24.61
CA ASN A 274 -12.64 23.31 23.67
C ASN A 274 -12.50 22.02 22.85
N LEU A 275 -12.48 20.87 23.53
CA LEU A 275 -12.31 19.56 22.90
C LEU A 275 -13.46 19.20 21.95
N HIS A 276 -14.69 19.62 22.24
CA HIS A 276 -15.84 19.19 21.44
C HIS A 276 -16.48 20.30 20.61
N THR A 277 -16.13 21.59 20.78
CA THR A 277 -16.79 22.66 20.01
C THR A 277 -15.86 23.73 19.45
N VAL A 278 -14.56 23.73 19.78
CA VAL A 278 -13.59 24.71 19.26
C VAL A 278 -12.61 24.00 18.35
N TYR A 279 -11.96 22.97 18.85
CA TYR A 279 -11.02 22.15 18.11
C TYR A 279 -11.78 21.01 17.44
N THR A 280 -12.40 21.29 16.29
CA THR A 280 -13.31 20.35 15.61
C THR A 280 -12.68 19.68 14.38
N HIS A 281 -11.68 20.31 13.77
CA HIS A 281 -11.07 19.93 12.49
C HIS A 281 -9.57 20.30 12.40
N GLY A 282 -8.87 19.65 11.45
CA GLY A 282 -7.52 19.98 10.99
C GLY A 282 -7.52 21.01 9.84
N TYR A 283 -6.36 21.30 9.25
CA TYR A 283 -6.27 22.29 8.16
C TYR A 283 -5.15 22.07 7.13
N GLY A 284 -5.53 21.61 5.94
CA GLY A 284 -4.72 21.66 4.73
C GLY A 284 -3.71 20.53 4.59
N VAL A 285 -2.98 20.57 3.47
CA VAL A 285 -1.98 19.57 3.08
C VAL A 285 -0.59 20.19 3.23
N ILE A 286 0.40 19.35 3.52
CA ILE A 286 1.83 19.67 3.47
C ILE A 286 2.47 18.69 2.51
N ALA A 287 3.35 19.15 1.63
CA ALA A 287 4.04 18.28 0.68
C ALA A 287 5.50 18.73 0.47
N ALA A 288 6.40 17.76 0.33
CA ALA A 288 7.79 17.96 -0.07
C ALA A 288 8.11 17.15 -1.32
N TYR A 289 8.99 17.66 -2.18
CA TYR A 289 9.49 16.90 -3.33
C TYR A 289 10.31 15.69 -2.86
N GLY A 290 9.96 14.50 -3.36
CA GLY A 290 10.58 13.25 -2.95
C GLY A 290 12.09 13.22 -3.21
N ASN A 291 12.55 13.82 -4.31
CA ASN A 291 13.95 13.83 -4.75
C ASN A 291 14.77 15.04 -4.24
N GLN A 292 14.18 15.89 -3.39
CA GLN A 292 14.77 17.13 -2.88
C GLN A 292 15.09 18.19 -3.94
N ARG A 293 14.62 18.05 -5.19
CA ARG A 293 14.75 19.10 -6.20
C ARG A 293 13.49 19.97 -6.20
N PRO A 294 13.62 21.32 -6.17
CA PRO A 294 12.47 22.22 -6.29
C PRO A 294 11.80 22.14 -7.68
N ALA A 295 10.71 22.89 -7.88
CA ALA A 295 9.91 22.90 -9.11
C ALA A 295 10.78 23.07 -10.37
N ASP A 296 11.71 24.03 -10.34
CA ASP A 296 12.60 24.40 -11.44
C ASP A 296 13.72 23.38 -11.76
N ASP A 297 13.72 22.23 -11.07
CA ASP A 297 14.77 21.20 -11.12
C ASP A 297 16.16 21.77 -10.83
N GLY A 298 16.22 22.80 -9.99
CA GLY A 298 17.45 23.35 -9.44
C GLY A 298 18.24 22.34 -8.59
N ALA A 299 19.32 22.84 -7.97
CA ALA A 299 20.15 22.02 -7.11
C ALA A 299 19.34 21.38 -5.97
N GLN A 300 19.67 20.12 -5.63
CA GLN A 300 19.03 19.43 -4.52
C GLN A 300 19.13 20.27 -3.24
N ALA A 301 18.01 20.42 -2.55
CA ALA A 301 17.97 21.02 -1.23
C ALA A 301 18.88 20.23 -0.30
N THR A 302 19.75 20.94 0.41
CA THR A 302 20.67 20.38 1.39
C THR A 302 20.46 21.09 2.72
N GLY A 303 20.76 20.40 3.81
CA GLY A 303 20.59 20.95 5.16
C GLY A 303 19.24 20.60 5.76
N THR A 304 18.68 21.51 6.57
CA THR A 304 17.60 21.20 7.52
C THR A 304 16.20 21.17 6.95
N ASP A 305 15.99 21.73 5.77
CA ASP A 305 14.66 21.91 5.18
C ASP A 305 14.57 21.13 3.88
N PRO A 306 13.51 20.34 3.69
CA PRO A 306 13.28 19.69 2.42
C PRO A 306 12.85 20.73 1.38
N ALA A 307 12.98 20.39 0.10
CA ALA A 307 12.32 21.15 -0.95
C ALA A 307 10.80 21.00 -0.80
N TRP A 308 10.14 22.02 -0.25
CA TRP A 308 8.69 22.04 -0.06
C TRP A 308 7.96 22.27 -1.38
N ALA A 309 6.92 21.48 -1.64
CA ALA A 309 5.96 21.66 -2.73
C ALA A 309 4.65 22.33 -2.24
N GLU A 310 4.24 22.08 -1.00
CA GLU A 310 3.08 22.72 -0.34
C GLU A 310 3.39 22.95 1.14
N LYS A 311 3.16 24.16 1.65
CA LYS A 311 3.56 24.56 3.02
C LYS A 311 2.69 25.68 3.58
N ASP A 312 2.98 26.08 4.82
CA ASP A 312 2.35 27.18 5.55
C ASP A 312 0.85 26.98 5.84
N ILE A 313 0.26 27.85 6.66
CA ILE A 313 -1.17 27.84 7.02
C ILE A 313 -1.72 29.28 6.94
N PRO A 314 -2.68 29.60 6.06
CA PRO A 314 -3.26 28.73 5.02
C PRO A 314 -2.22 28.11 4.06
N PRO A 315 -2.48 26.92 3.51
CA PRO A 315 -1.59 26.27 2.56
C PRO A 315 -1.29 27.15 1.34
N ASN A 316 -0.04 27.12 0.90
CA ASN A 316 0.47 27.77 -0.28
C ASN A 316 1.58 26.91 -0.91
N GLY A 317 1.58 26.82 -2.24
CA GLY A 317 2.53 26.04 -3.02
C GLY A 317 1.93 25.54 -4.32
N GLU A 318 2.61 24.55 -4.91
CA GLU A 318 2.26 23.97 -6.20
C GLU A 318 0.88 23.31 -6.20
N ILE A 319 0.48 22.65 -5.10
CA ILE A 319 -0.83 21.98 -5.02
C ILE A 319 -1.94 23.03 -4.96
N THR A 320 -1.74 24.11 -4.19
CA THR A 320 -2.64 25.26 -4.16
C THR A 320 -2.74 25.92 -5.53
N ASP A 321 -1.63 26.11 -6.24
CA ASP A 321 -1.61 26.76 -7.56
C ASP A 321 -2.28 25.88 -8.63
N LEU A 322 -1.99 24.58 -8.66
CA LEU A 322 -2.60 23.61 -9.57
C LEU A 322 -4.13 23.51 -9.40
N SER A 323 -4.61 23.57 -8.15
CA SER A 323 -6.04 23.50 -7.84
C SER A 323 -6.75 24.86 -7.97
N GLY A 324 -6.01 25.97 -8.07
CA GLY A 324 -6.56 27.32 -7.98
C GLY A 324 -7.23 27.57 -6.61
N GLY A 325 -6.57 27.10 -5.56
CA GLY A 325 -7.03 27.06 -4.17
C GLY A 325 -8.01 25.92 -3.88
N TYR A 326 -7.98 25.40 -2.65
CA TYR A 326 -8.83 24.30 -2.20
C TYR A 326 -9.40 24.52 -0.79
N GLU A 327 -10.46 23.78 -0.45
CA GLU A 327 -11.00 23.74 0.92
C GLU A 327 -10.00 23.05 1.86
N GLY A 328 -9.39 23.83 2.74
CA GLY A 328 -8.38 23.32 3.68
C GLY A 328 -8.94 22.60 4.90
N ARG A 329 -10.20 22.83 5.31
CA ARG A 329 -10.70 22.31 6.60
C ARG A 329 -10.92 20.79 6.58
N ILE A 330 -10.31 20.08 7.53
CA ILE A 330 -10.30 18.61 7.62
C ILE A 330 -11.17 18.15 8.79
N TYR A 331 -12.46 17.97 8.55
CA TYR A 331 -13.43 17.50 9.55
C TYR A 331 -13.43 15.97 9.72
N PHE A 332 -13.04 15.26 8.65
CA PHE A 332 -12.97 13.80 8.54
C PHE A 332 -11.55 13.42 8.12
N GLY A 333 -10.96 12.48 8.85
CA GLY A 333 -9.54 12.12 8.77
C GLY A 333 -9.17 11.11 9.86
N GLU A 334 -8.00 10.52 9.73
CA GLU A 334 -7.49 9.41 10.54
C GLU A 334 -7.32 9.75 12.03
N GLN A 335 -7.03 11.01 12.37
CA GLN A 335 -6.86 11.48 13.75
C GLN A 335 -8.07 12.26 14.29
N SER A 336 -9.24 12.07 13.67
CA SER A 336 -10.46 12.75 14.09
C SER A 336 -10.88 12.36 15.52
N PRO A 337 -11.23 13.33 16.40
CA PRO A 337 -11.76 13.02 17.73
C PRO A 337 -13.03 12.15 17.67
N ASP A 338 -13.28 11.39 18.74
CA ASP A 338 -14.46 10.51 18.90
C ASP A 338 -15.77 11.19 18.48
N TYR A 339 -15.95 12.44 18.91
CA TYR A 339 -17.02 13.29 18.43
C TYR A 339 -16.70 14.80 18.53
N SER A 340 -17.31 15.56 17.64
CA SER A 340 -17.35 17.03 17.66
C SER A 340 -18.78 17.52 17.57
N VAL A 341 -19.12 18.57 18.32
CA VAL A 341 -20.36 19.32 18.18
C VAL A 341 -20.07 20.60 17.40
N VAL A 342 -20.62 20.65 16.19
CA VAL A 342 -20.48 21.78 15.27
C VAL A 342 -21.77 22.59 15.22
N GLY A 343 -21.68 23.83 14.74
CA GLY A 343 -22.80 24.78 14.72
C GLY A 343 -22.70 25.87 15.77
N LYS A 344 -23.65 26.82 15.72
CA LYS A 344 -23.66 28.01 16.58
C LYS A 344 -24.52 27.82 17.82
N ALA A 345 -24.18 28.54 18.89
CA ALA A 345 -25.02 28.59 20.09
C ALA A 345 -26.39 29.26 19.81
N ARG A 346 -26.44 30.24 18.91
CA ARG A 346 -27.66 30.86 18.32
C ARG A 346 -27.35 31.35 16.90
N SER A 347 -28.36 31.61 16.09
CA SER A 347 -28.17 32.06 14.69
C SER A 347 -27.41 33.38 14.55
N ASP A 348 -27.45 34.23 15.57
CA ASP A 348 -26.77 35.54 15.65
C ASP A 348 -25.45 35.49 16.44
N SER A 349 -25.06 34.33 16.97
CA SER A 349 -23.82 34.18 17.74
C SER A 349 -22.60 34.15 16.82
N ALA A 350 -21.46 34.56 17.38
CA ALA A 350 -20.16 34.40 16.73
C ALA A 350 -19.86 32.92 16.49
N ASP A 351 -19.06 32.68 15.45
CA ASP A 351 -18.45 31.38 15.19
C ASP A 351 -17.52 30.99 16.34
N VAL A 352 -17.45 29.69 16.62
CA VAL A 352 -16.73 29.17 17.79
C VAL A 352 -15.68 28.13 17.42
N GLU A 353 -15.83 27.50 16.25
CA GLU A 353 -14.86 26.53 15.76
C GLU A 353 -13.62 27.30 15.31
N LEU A 354 -12.44 26.87 15.76
CA LEU A 354 -11.19 27.47 15.34
C LEU A 354 -10.98 27.16 13.85
N ASP A 355 -10.66 28.18 13.05
CA ASP A 355 -10.40 28.04 11.62
C ASP A 355 -8.89 28.16 11.34
N LEU A 356 -8.34 29.38 11.38
CA LEU A 356 -6.91 29.61 11.28
C LEU A 356 -6.33 30.10 12.61
N PRO A 357 -5.16 29.58 13.02
CA PRO A 357 -4.45 30.12 14.18
C PRO A 357 -4.00 31.56 13.89
N GLY A 358 -4.18 32.48 14.84
CA GLY A 358 -3.65 33.83 14.69
C GLY A 358 -2.12 33.87 14.81
N GLY A 359 -1.45 34.76 14.09
CA GLY A 359 0.00 34.99 14.19
C GLY A 359 0.40 35.81 15.43
N SER A 360 1.61 35.61 15.95
CA SER A 360 2.21 36.60 16.85
C SER A 360 2.69 37.78 16.00
N ALA A 361 2.21 38.98 16.33
CA ALA A 361 2.59 40.23 15.66
C ALA A 361 4.12 40.39 15.57
N SER A 362 4.66 40.36 14.35
CA SER A 362 5.93 41.01 14.02
C SER A 362 5.63 42.36 13.38
N ASP A 363 6.41 43.38 13.75
CA ASP A 363 6.20 44.82 13.54
C ASP A 363 6.17 45.33 12.07
N THR A 364 5.67 44.56 11.10
CA THR A 364 5.44 45.09 9.75
C THR A 364 4.29 44.36 9.06
N GLU A 365 3.11 44.97 9.16
CA GLU A 365 1.93 44.85 8.28
C GLU A 365 1.55 43.44 7.76
N SER A 366 0.91 42.63 8.61
CA SER A 366 -0.45 42.11 8.38
C SER A 366 -0.95 41.34 9.61
N ASP A 367 -2.06 41.84 10.13
CA ASP A 367 -2.76 41.40 11.33
C ASP A 367 -3.50 40.08 11.05
N THR A 368 -2.84 38.93 11.10
CA THR A 368 -3.53 37.62 11.02
C THR A 368 -4.09 37.27 12.39
N ALA A 369 -5.19 37.94 12.77
CA ALA A 369 -5.97 37.55 13.93
C ALA A 369 -6.47 36.10 13.77
N GLN A 370 -6.61 35.38 14.89
CA GLN A 370 -7.23 34.06 14.89
C GLN A 370 -8.62 34.13 14.27
N THR A 371 -8.90 33.28 13.27
CA THR A 371 -10.22 33.21 12.64
C THR A 371 -11.04 32.06 13.22
N THR A 372 -12.35 32.20 13.13
CA THR A 372 -13.32 31.19 13.57
C THR A 372 -14.32 30.92 12.47
N THR A 373 -14.82 29.69 12.41
CA THR A 373 -15.79 29.25 11.41
C THR A 373 -16.94 28.47 12.04
N THR A 374 -17.94 28.14 11.23
CA THR A 374 -18.98 27.18 11.56
C THR A 374 -19.11 26.20 10.42
N TYR A 375 -19.15 24.92 10.73
CA TYR A 375 -19.39 23.87 9.77
C TYR A 375 -20.74 24.02 9.07
N ASP A 376 -20.73 24.05 7.74
CA ASP A 376 -21.94 24.07 6.89
C ASP A 376 -22.08 22.84 5.99
N GLY A 377 -21.17 21.86 6.14
CA GLY A 377 -21.19 20.62 5.39
C GLY A 377 -22.41 19.73 5.68
N LYS A 378 -22.59 18.73 4.82
CA LYS A 378 -23.80 17.87 4.81
C LYS A 378 -23.83 16.89 5.97
N ALA A 379 -22.69 16.31 6.35
CA ALA A 379 -22.62 15.29 7.39
C ALA A 379 -23.02 15.80 8.78
N GLY A 380 -23.13 14.85 9.71
CA GLY A 380 -23.50 15.08 11.09
C GLY A 380 -24.97 14.83 11.38
N VAL A 381 -25.24 14.35 12.59
CA VAL A 381 -26.61 14.11 13.07
C VAL A 381 -27.11 15.35 13.82
N PRO A 382 -28.28 15.91 13.47
CA PRO A 382 -28.85 17.03 14.21
C PRO A 382 -29.14 16.68 15.67
N ILE A 383 -28.63 17.50 16.60
CA ILE A 383 -28.82 17.32 18.06
C ILE A 383 -29.69 18.41 18.68
N SER A 384 -30.71 18.82 17.94
CA SER A 384 -31.63 19.89 18.33
C SER A 384 -32.62 19.48 19.43
N SER A 385 -33.00 18.20 19.50
CA SER A 385 -34.00 17.70 20.45
C SER A 385 -33.36 17.20 21.75
N LEU A 386 -34.05 17.37 22.88
CA LEU A 386 -33.60 16.85 24.18
C LEU A 386 -33.41 15.34 24.17
N LEU A 387 -34.22 14.60 23.41
CA LEU A 387 -34.08 13.15 23.26
C LEU A 387 -32.77 12.79 22.54
N ASN A 388 -32.47 13.45 21.41
CA ASN A 388 -31.22 13.20 20.68
C ASN A 388 -30.00 13.52 21.56
N LYS A 389 -30.04 14.66 22.27
CA LYS A 389 -28.99 15.02 23.23
C LYS A 389 -28.81 13.96 24.32
N ALA A 390 -29.90 13.45 24.89
CA ALA A 390 -29.84 12.39 25.91
C ALA A 390 -29.30 11.07 25.36
N MET A 391 -29.68 10.68 24.14
CA MET A 391 -29.20 9.47 23.49
C MET A 391 -27.69 9.54 23.19
N PHE A 392 -27.21 10.68 22.69
CA PHE A 392 -25.78 10.88 22.47
C PHE A 392 -24.99 11.03 23.78
N ALA A 393 -25.57 11.67 24.80
CA ALA A 393 -24.99 11.69 26.14
C ALA A 393 -24.83 10.27 26.73
N LEU A 394 -25.78 9.37 26.47
CA LEU A 394 -25.65 7.96 26.84
C LEU A 394 -24.62 7.22 25.99
N ARG A 395 -24.60 7.42 24.66
CA ARG A 395 -23.63 6.78 23.75
C ARG A 395 -22.19 7.12 24.10
N PHE A 396 -21.90 8.40 24.33
CA PHE A 396 -20.56 8.91 24.61
C PHE A 396 -20.25 9.04 26.11
N GLY A 397 -21.21 8.74 26.98
CA GLY A 397 -21.04 8.89 28.43
C GLY A 397 -20.85 10.34 28.89
N ASP A 398 -21.32 11.34 28.12
CA ASP A 398 -21.03 12.76 28.35
C ASP A 398 -22.30 13.59 28.60
N ALA A 399 -22.51 13.98 29.86
CA ALA A 399 -23.67 14.79 30.27
C ALA A 399 -23.64 16.22 29.71
N ASN A 400 -22.48 16.75 29.31
CA ASN A 400 -22.37 18.11 28.79
C ASN A 400 -23.11 18.29 27.45
N LEU A 401 -23.35 17.21 26.70
CA LEU A 401 -24.19 17.24 25.49
C LEU A 401 -25.63 17.72 25.76
N VAL A 402 -26.14 17.49 26.98
CA VAL A 402 -27.46 17.98 27.41
C VAL A 402 -27.35 19.33 28.13
N LEU A 403 -26.32 19.51 28.95
CA LEU A 403 -26.19 20.65 29.87
C LEU A 403 -25.57 21.90 29.24
N SER A 404 -24.75 21.74 28.20
CA SER A 404 -24.01 22.84 27.59
C SER A 404 -24.89 23.71 26.70
N GLN A 405 -24.79 25.03 26.89
CA GLN A 405 -25.46 26.01 26.04
C GLN A 405 -24.83 26.13 24.64
N ARG A 406 -23.65 25.52 24.42
CA ARG A 406 -23.04 25.45 23.09
C ARG A 406 -23.78 24.49 22.16
N VAL A 407 -24.59 23.59 22.71
CA VAL A 407 -25.42 22.66 21.94
C VAL A 407 -26.80 23.28 21.73
N HIS A 408 -27.10 23.70 20.50
CA HIS A 408 -28.35 24.37 20.16
C HIS A 408 -29.09 23.76 18.96
N GLY A 409 -30.20 24.38 18.55
CA GLY A 409 -31.12 23.84 17.54
C GLY A 409 -30.50 23.63 16.15
N ASN A 410 -29.42 24.35 15.82
CA ASN A 410 -28.65 24.20 14.59
C ASN A 410 -27.37 23.39 14.77
N SER A 411 -27.13 22.81 15.95
CA SER A 411 -25.94 21.99 16.18
C SER A 411 -26.08 20.60 15.56
N LYS A 412 -24.97 20.11 14.99
CA LYS A 412 -24.81 18.72 14.57
C LYS A 412 -23.72 18.07 15.40
N ILE A 413 -23.85 16.77 15.62
CA ILE A 413 -22.75 15.95 16.13
C ILE A 413 -22.11 15.21 14.97
N LEU A 414 -20.79 15.37 14.83
CA LEU A 414 -19.95 14.60 13.93
C LEU A 414 -19.27 13.50 14.75
N PHE A 415 -19.34 12.27 14.30
CA PHE A 415 -18.73 11.08 14.90
C PHE A 415 -18.53 10.03 13.80
N ASP A 416 -17.75 8.98 14.07
CA ASP A 416 -17.35 7.98 13.05
C ASP A 416 -16.70 8.66 11.85
N ARG A 417 -15.56 9.32 12.08
CA ARG A 417 -14.94 10.27 11.13
C ARG A 417 -13.64 9.78 10.50
N ASP A 418 -13.21 8.58 10.89
CA ASP A 418 -12.11 7.88 10.26
C ASP A 418 -12.53 7.38 8.87
N PRO A 419 -11.83 7.78 7.78
CA PRO A 419 -12.23 7.45 6.41
C PRO A 419 -12.41 5.94 6.17
N ARG A 420 -11.53 5.11 6.74
CA ARG A 420 -11.59 3.64 6.61
C ARG A 420 -12.84 3.09 7.27
N GLN A 421 -13.09 3.43 8.53
CA GLN A 421 -14.28 3.00 9.26
C GLN A 421 -15.58 3.47 8.59
N MET A 422 -15.57 4.65 7.96
CA MET A 422 -16.71 5.15 7.20
C MET A 422 -17.01 4.28 5.99
N VAL A 423 -15.99 3.91 5.21
CA VAL A 423 -16.14 3.00 4.06
C VAL A 423 -16.61 1.61 4.53
N GLU A 424 -16.02 1.05 5.58
CA GLU A 424 -16.42 -0.25 6.15
C GLU A 424 -17.88 -0.27 6.62
N LYS A 425 -18.40 0.86 7.13
CA LYS A 425 -19.82 0.97 7.54
C LYS A 425 -20.76 1.11 6.35
N VAL A 426 -20.34 1.78 5.27
CA VAL A 426 -21.13 1.95 4.05
C VAL A 426 -21.17 0.66 3.23
N ALA A 427 -20.05 -0.06 3.18
CA ALA A 427 -19.89 -1.31 2.43
C ALA A 427 -19.19 -2.39 3.29
N PRO A 428 -19.91 -3.01 4.25
CA PRO A 428 -19.34 -4.01 5.17
C PRO A 428 -18.94 -5.33 4.50
N TRP A 429 -19.22 -5.47 3.21
CA TRP A 429 -18.84 -6.61 2.37
C TRP A 429 -17.48 -6.42 1.70
N LEU A 430 -16.88 -5.24 1.80
CA LEU A 430 -15.52 -4.98 1.36
C LEU A 430 -14.52 -5.20 2.50
N THR A 431 -13.37 -5.77 2.15
CA THR A 431 -12.16 -5.61 2.95
C THR A 431 -11.50 -4.32 2.51
N VAL A 432 -11.45 -3.31 3.38
CA VAL A 432 -10.89 -2.00 3.05
C VAL A 432 -9.39 -2.01 3.33
N ASP A 433 -8.60 -1.41 2.43
CA ASP A 433 -7.16 -1.21 2.60
C ASP A 433 -6.85 -0.44 3.88
N GLU A 434 -5.70 -0.73 4.47
CA GLU A 434 -5.33 -0.18 5.77
C GLU A 434 -4.86 1.27 5.74
N ASP A 435 -4.33 1.73 4.60
CA ASP A 435 -3.63 3.02 4.47
C ASP A 435 -4.41 3.98 3.55
N PRO A 436 -5.39 4.73 4.08
CA PRO A 436 -6.07 5.77 3.32
C PRO A 436 -5.10 6.88 2.95
N PHE A 437 -5.14 7.38 1.72
CA PHE A 437 -4.22 8.43 1.28
C PHE A 437 -4.92 9.69 0.79
N PRO A 438 -4.37 10.89 1.07
CA PRO A 438 -4.98 12.14 0.70
C PRO A 438 -4.59 12.57 -0.71
N ALA A 439 -5.52 13.19 -1.43
CA ALA A 439 -5.25 13.93 -2.66
C ALA A 439 -6.11 15.20 -2.73
N VAL A 440 -5.65 16.22 -3.46
CA VAL A 440 -6.45 17.42 -3.74
C VAL A 440 -7.12 17.26 -5.09
N VAL A 441 -8.40 16.89 -5.08
CA VAL A 441 -9.22 16.65 -6.27
C VAL A 441 -10.34 17.68 -6.33
N ASP A 442 -10.47 18.38 -7.46
CA ASP A 442 -11.54 19.36 -7.69
C ASP A 442 -11.72 20.36 -6.53
N LYS A 443 -10.61 20.90 -6.02
CA LYS A 443 -10.55 21.86 -4.89
C LYS A 443 -10.97 21.30 -3.53
N ARG A 444 -10.96 19.98 -3.38
CA ARG A 444 -11.31 19.27 -2.14
C ARG A 444 -10.17 18.35 -1.76
N VAL A 445 -9.85 18.30 -0.47
CA VAL A 445 -9.04 17.20 0.06
C VAL A 445 -9.94 15.98 0.15
N VAL A 446 -9.58 14.91 -0.55
CA VAL A 446 -10.28 13.63 -0.53
C VAL A 446 -9.33 12.55 -0.04
N TRP A 447 -9.84 11.70 0.86
CA TRP A 447 -9.18 10.45 1.21
C TRP A 447 -9.56 9.39 0.18
N ILE A 448 -8.58 8.69 -0.35
CA ILE A 448 -8.76 7.62 -1.33
C ILE A 448 -8.43 6.30 -0.63
N LEU A 449 -9.30 5.30 -0.81
CA LEU A 449 -9.16 3.98 -0.24
C LEU A 449 -9.44 2.91 -1.29
N ASP A 450 -8.71 1.79 -1.20
CA ASP A 450 -8.95 0.60 -1.98
C ASP A 450 -9.91 -0.34 -1.24
N GLY A 451 -10.85 -0.94 -1.99
CA GLY A 451 -11.86 -1.85 -1.48
C GLY A 451 -11.79 -3.20 -2.17
N TYR A 452 -11.45 -4.22 -1.40
CA TYR A 452 -11.25 -5.57 -1.89
C TYR A 452 -12.48 -6.45 -1.69
N THR A 453 -12.78 -7.26 -2.71
CA THR A 453 -13.62 -8.45 -2.53
C THR A 453 -12.74 -9.65 -2.25
N THR A 454 -13.05 -10.34 -1.16
CA THR A 454 -12.29 -11.49 -0.66
C THR A 454 -13.19 -12.72 -0.55
N SER A 455 -12.59 -13.91 -0.66
CA SER A 455 -13.27 -15.18 -0.37
C SER A 455 -12.25 -16.23 0.07
N ASN A 456 -12.72 -17.23 0.80
CA ASN A 456 -11.99 -18.43 1.17
C ASN A 456 -12.53 -19.70 0.50
N GLU A 457 -13.47 -19.54 -0.46
CA GLU A 457 -14.18 -20.62 -1.14
C GLU A 457 -13.83 -20.77 -2.63
N PHE A 458 -12.74 -20.13 -3.09
CA PHE A 458 -12.32 -20.27 -4.47
C PHE A 458 -11.69 -21.66 -4.71
N PRO A 459 -12.19 -22.46 -5.67
CA PRO A 459 -11.77 -23.85 -5.79
C PRO A 459 -10.33 -23.99 -6.29
N ASN A 460 -9.56 -24.83 -5.59
CA ASN A 460 -8.14 -25.17 -5.78
C ASN A 460 -7.13 -24.03 -5.57
N ALA A 461 -7.56 -22.80 -5.28
CA ALA A 461 -6.63 -21.72 -4.99
C ALA A 461 -6.05 -21.85 -3.58
N GLU A 462 -4.77 -21.46 -3.43
CA GLU A 462 -4.06 -21.52 -2.17
C GLU A 462 -4.68 -20.61 -1.12
N ARG A 463 -4.88 -21.16 0.07
CA ARG A 463 -5.55 -20.47 1.17
C ARG A 463 -4.58 -20.12 2.26
N ASP A 464 -4.39 -18.82 2.47
CA ASP A 464 -3.46 -18.26 3.44
C ASP A 464 -4.07 -17.11 4.24
N SER A 465 -3.43 -16.79 5.36
CA SER A 465 -3.82 -15.70 6.25
C SER A 465 -3.56 -14.35 5.58
N PHE A 466 -4.60 -13.53 5.43
CA PHE A 466 -4.49 -12.18 4.87
C PHE A 466 -3.57 -11.32 5.72
N GLN A 467 -3.73 -11.35 7.05
CA GLN A 467 -2.85 -10.64 7.99
C GLN A 467 -1.38 -11.05 7.84
N ALA A 468 -1.08 -12.34 7.65
CA ALA A 468 0.29 -12.81 7.47
C ALA A 468 0.88 -12.35 6.12
N MET A 469 0.06 -12.27 5.07
CA MET A 469 0.48 -11.84 3.74
C MET A 469 0.75 -10.33 3.64
N THR A 470 0.09 -9.51 4.46
CA THR A 470 0.23 -8.03 4.46
C THR A 470 1.18 -7.48 5.52
N ASN A 471 1.63 -8.28 6.49
CA ASN A 471 2.50 -7.84 7.59
C ASN A 471 3.93 -7.47 7.13
N ASP A 472 4.40 -6.28 7.50
CA ASP A 472 5.76 -5.79 7.21
C ASP A 472 6.27 -4.75 8.23
N ALA A 473 7.36 -4.05 7.90
CA ALA A 473 7.97 -3.04 8.77
C ALA A 473 7.16 -1.73 8.92
N LEU A 474 6.19 -1.47 8.04
CA LEU A 474 5.27 -0.32 8.08
C LEU A 474 3.94 -0.67 8.74
N GLN A 475 3.39 -1.84 8.42
CA GLN A 475 2.08 -2.28 8.87
C GLN A 475 2.21 -3.55 9.72
N GLN A 476 2.06 -3.38 11.04
CA GLN A 476 2.05 -4.48 12.00
C GLN A 476 0.70 -4.50 12.71
N ASN A 477 0.06 -5.67 12.76
CA ASN A 477 -1.23 -5.88 13.47
C ASN A 477 -2.45 -5.09 12.94
N THR A 478 -2.41 -4.61 11.70
CA THR A 478 -3.43 -4.74 10.64
C THR A 478 -4.95 -4.76 11.00
N GLY A 479 -5.42 -5.63 11.91
CA GLY A 479 -6.69 -5.42 12.62
C GLY A 479 -7.96 -5.41 11.75
N PHE A 480 -7.98 -6.17 10.64
CA PHE A 480 -9.13 -6.26 9.73
C PHE A 480 -10.42 -6.68 10.47
N GLN A 481 -11.44 -5.82 10.43
CA GLN A 481 -12.72 -6.07 11.12
C GLN A 481 -13.75 -6.83 10.26
N THR A 482 -13.60 -6.80 8.93
CA THR A 482 -14.65 -7.27 8.00
C THR A 482 -14.52 -8.73 7.58
N LEU A 483 -13.39 -9.38 7.83
CA LEU A 483 -13.18 -10.78 7.46
C LEU A 483 -13.82 -11.74 8.48
N PRO A 484 -14.76 -12.63 8.07
CA PRO A 484 -15.28 -13.68 8.94
C PRO A 484 -14.19 -14.67 9.38
N THR A 485 -13.19 -14.85 8.53
CA THR A 485 -11.97 -15.63 8.76
C THR A 485 -10.79 -14.89 8.17
N ASP A 486 -9.66 -14.86 8.86
CA ASP A 486 -8.42 -14.26 8.35
C ASP A 486 -7.84 -15.02 7.13
N GLU A 487 -8.22 -16.28 6.92
CA GLU A 487 -7.81 -17.02 5.72
C GLU A 487 -8.61 -16.61 4.48
N ILE A 488 -7.92 -16.31 3.38
CA ILE A 488 -8.50 -16.03 2.05
C ILE A 488 -7.80 -16.89 0.98
N ASN A 489 -8.48 -17.13 -0.14
CA ASN A 489 -7.93 -17.75 -1.34
C ASN A 489 -8.39 -17.08 -2.65
N TYR A 490 -8.92 -15.87 -2.54
CA TYR A 490 -9.34 -15.02 -3.64
C TYR A 490 -9.28 -13.56 -3.21
N LEU A 491 -8.77 -12.71 -4.08
CA LEU A 491 -8.67 -11.26 -3.85
C LEU A 491 -8.83 -10.51 -5.18
N ARG A 492 -9.65 -9.46 -5.18
CA ARG A 492 -9.72 -8.45 -6.25
C ARG A 492 -9.88 -7.05 -5.68
N ASN A 493 -9.15 -6.08 -6.23
CA ASN A 493 -9.47 -4.67 -6.06
C ASN A 493 -10.73 -4.31 -6.86
N ALA A 494 -11.87 -4.50 -6.20
CA ALA A 494 -13.18 -4.35 -6.80
C ALA A 494 -13.64 -2.90 -6.83
N VAL A 495 -13.27 -2.10 -5.82
CA VAL A 495 -13.83 -0.77 -5.60
C VAL A 495 -12.75 0.24 -5.25
N LYS A 496 -12.78 1.42 -5.88
CA LYS A 496 -12.09 2.61 -5.38
C LYS A 496 -13.09 3.43 -4.58
N ALA A 497 -12.76 3.76 -3.34
CA ALA A 497 -13.60 4.58 -2.47
C ALA A 497 -12.96 5.95 -2.26
N THR A 498 -13.79 6.98 -2.13
CA THR A 498 -13.35 8.31 -1.67
C THR A 498 -14.17 8.79 -0.50
N VAL A 499 -13.54 9.51 0.42
CA VAL A 499 -14.18 10.22 1.53
C VAL A 499 -13.76 11.69 1.47
N ASP A 500 -14.71 12.58 1.27
CA ASP A 500 -14.45 14.03 1.30
C ASP A 500 -14.06 14.45 2.73
N ALA A 501 -12.87 15.05 2.89
CA ALA A 501 -12.32 15.39 4.20
C ALA A 501 -13.10 16.49 4.93
N TYR A 502 -13.92 17.26 4.22
CA TYR A 502 -14.74 18.33 4.79
C TYR A 502 -16.16 17.86 5.09
N ASP A 503 -16.87 17.28 4.11
CA ASP A 503 -18.29 16.92 4.29
C ASP A 503 -18.58 15.45 4.56
N GLY A 504 -17.57 14.58 4.57
CA GLY A 504 -17.68 13.16 4.90
C GLY A 504 -18.45 12.34 3.86
N THR A 505 -18.69 12.88 2.66
CA THR A 505 -19.36 12.13 1.58
C THR A 505 -18.49 10.94 1.17
N VAL A 506 -19.01 9.73 1.37
CA VAL A 506 -18.40 8.49 0.88
C VAL A 506 -18.92 8.20 -0.53
N THR A 507 -18.02 8.01 -1.49
CA THR A 507 -18.36 7.57 -2.85
C THR A 507 -17.61 6.30 -3.20
N LEU A 508 -18.32 5.30 -3.72
CA LEU A 508 -17.75 4.03 -4.17
C LEU A 508 -17.82 3.96 -5.70
N TYR A 509 -16.69 3.66 -6.34
CA TYR A 509 -16.58 3.46 -7.78
C TYR A 509 -16.17 2.03 -8.08
N ALA A 510 -16.87 1.38 -9.01
CA ALA A 510 -16.46 0.08 -9.52
C ALA A 510 -15.09 0.20 -10.22
N TRP A 511 -14.17 -0.71 -9.91
CA TRP A 511 -12.82 -0.75 -10.49
C TRP A 511 -12.64 -1.98 -11.37
N ASP A 512 -12.73 -3.18 -10.78
CA ASP A 512 -12.80 -4.45 -11.50
C ASP A 512 -14.26 -4.81 -11.78
N GLU A 513 -14.81 -4.30 -12.89
CA GLU A 513 -16.18 -4.59 -13.30
C GLU A 513 -16.39 -6.06 -13.71
N SER A 514 -15.32 -6.85 -13.87
CA SER A 514 -15.39 -8.27 -14.19
C SER A 514 -15.52 -9.16 -12.96
N ASP A 515 -15.26 -8.63 -11.76
CA ASP A 515 -15.37 -9.37 -10.51
C ASP A 515 -16.82 -9.85 -10.25
N PRO A 516 -17.06 -11.17 -10.15
CA PRO A 516 -18.39 -11.70 -9.88
C PRO A 516 -18.94 -11.32 -8.50
N ILE A 517 -18.09 -11.08 -7.49
CA ILE A 517 -18.52 -10.69 -6.14
C ILE A 517 -19.06 -9.25 -6.18
N LEU A 518 -18.34 -8.33 -6.80
CA LEU A 518 -18.80 -6.96 -7.04
C LEU A 518 -20.10 -6.94 -7.84
N GLN A 519 -20.19 -7.69 -8.94
CA GLN A 519 -21.40 -7.75 -9.76
C GLN A 519 -22.63 -8.22 -8.96
N ALA A 520 -22.44 -9.20 -8.07
CA ALA A 520 -23.50 -9.68 -7.18
C ALA A 520 -23.97 -8.59 -6.20
N TRP A 521 -23.05 -7.87 -5.56
CA TRP A 521 -23.40 -6.77 -4.64
C TRP A 521 -24.03 -5.57 -5.35
N ARG A 522 -23.54 -5.18 -6.52
CA ARG A 522 -24.13 -4.12 -7.35
C ARG A 522 -25.57 -4.47 -7.78
N SER A 523 -25.82 -5.75 -8.06
CA SER A 523 -27.17 -6.25 -8.39
C SER A 523 -28.10 -6.27 -7.17
N ALA A 524 -27.59 -6.63 -5.99
CA ALA A 524 -28.36 -6.68 -4.75
C ALA A 524 -28.68 -5.29 -4.19
N PHE A 525 -27.77 -4.31 -4.36
CA PHE A 525 -27.91 -2.93 -3.88
C PHE A 525 -27.65 -1.91 -5.00
N PRO A 526 -28.59 -1.74 -5.95
CA PRO A 526 -28.42 -0.82 -7.06
C PRO A 526 -28.20 0.63 -6.60
N GLY A 527 -27.23 1.31 -7.21
CA GLY A 527 -26.91 2.72 -6.93
C GLY A 527 -25.94 2.95 -5.77
N THR A 528 -25.52 1.91 -5.03
CA THR A 528 -24.52 2.03 -3.96
C THR A 528 -23.09 2.20 -4.49
N VAL A 529 -22.80 1.64 -5.67
CA VAL A 529 -21.49 1.72 -6.35
C VAL A 529 -21.70 2.32 -7.74
N LYS A 530 -20.98 3.40 -8.03
CA LYS A 530 -20.96 4.10 -9.32
C LYS A 530 -20.14 3.35 -10.36
N ASP A 531 -20.40 3.61 -11.63
CA ASP A 531 -19.61 3.03 -12.72
C ASP A 531 -18.19 3.63 -12.75
N ARG A 532 -17.21 2.87 -13.26
CA ARG A 532 -15.83 3.36 -13.43
C ARG A 532 -15.77 4.65 -14.25
N SER A 533 -16.65 4.76 -15.25
CA SER A 533 -16.74 5.94 -16.12
C SER A 533 -17.19 7.23 -15.42
N GLU A 534 -17.69 7.15 -14.18
CA GLU A 534 -18.07 8.31 -13.38
C GLU A 534 -16.91 8.85 -12.52
N ILE A 535 -15.73 8.21 -12.55
CA ILE A 535 -14.53 8.70 -11.87
C ILE A 535 -14.06 10.00 -12.55
N PRO A 536 -13.96 11.13 -11.83
CA PRO A 536 -13.41 12.36 -12.40
C PRO A 536 -11.96 12.17 -12.87
N GLU A 537 -11.58 12.82 -13.98
CA GLU A 537 -10.21 12.76 -14.52
C GLU A 537 -9.15 13.16 -13.47
N ALA A 538 -9.43 14.23 -12.72
CA ALA A 538 -8.56 14.67 -11.63
C ALA A 538 -8.40 13.60 -10.53
N LEU A 539 -9.45 12.81 -10.24
CA LEU A 539 -9.33 11.68 -9.31
C LEU A 539 -8.53 10.53 -9.92
N LEU A 540 -8.77 10.20 -11.19
CA LEU A 540 -8.13 9.09 -11.90
C LEU A 540 -6.59 9.24 -11.89
N GLN A 541 -6.09 10.47 -12.05
CA GLN A 541 -4.66 10.79 -11.99
C GLN A 541 -4.01 10.50 -10.63
N HIS A 542 -4.78 10.44 -9.55
CA HIS A 542 -4.30 10.11 -8.19
C HIS A 542 -4.55 8.64 -7.81
N LEU A 543 -5.40 7.91 -8.52
CA LEU A 543 -5.65 6.49 -8.23
C LEU A 543 -4.38 5.66 -8.47
N ARG A 544 -3.88 4.99 -7.43
CA ARG A 544 -2.64 4.20 -7.47
C ARG A 544 -2.93 2.70 -7.41
N TYR A 545 -1.93 1.86 -7.67
CA TYR A 545 -2.04 0.43 -7.44
C TYR A 545 -2.12 0.14 -5.93
N PRO A 546 -3.09 -0.68 -5.48
CA PRO A 546 -3.32 -1.00 -4.08
C PRO A 546 -2.11 -1.67 -3.42
N GLU A 547 -1.79 -1.25 -2.20
CA GLU A 547 -0.63 -1.75 -1.47
C GLU A 547 -0.88 -3.13 -0.86
N ASP A 548 -2.01 -3.35 -0.18
CA ASP A 548 -2.31 -4.64 0.43
C ASP A 548 -2.48 -5.75 -0.61
N GLN A 549 -3.14 -5.47 -1.74
CA GLN A 549 -3.20 -6.42 -2.85
C GLN A 549 -1.81 -6.74 -3.39
N PHE A 550 -0.95 -5.74 -3.57
CA PHE A 550 0.42 -6.00 -4.04
C PHE A 550 1.21 -6.85 -3.04
N LYS A 551 1.02 -6.66 -1.73
CA LYS A 551 1.64 -7.50 -0.69
C LYS A 551 1.17 -8.95 -0.79
N VAL A 552 -0.13 -9.18 -0.96
CA VAL A 552 -0.69 -10.53 -1.20
C VAL A 552 -0.15 -11.15 -2.48
N GLN A 553 -0.15 -10.40 -3.58
CA GLN A 553 0.37 -10.87 -4.86
C GLN A 553 1.85 -11.23 -4.78
N ARG A 554 2.66 -10.36 -4.15
CA ARG A 554 4.07 -10.60 -3.87
C ARG A 554 4.27 -11.86 -3.02
N PHE A 555 3.48 -12.03 -1.97
CA PHE A 555 3.54 -13.22 -1.12
C PHE A 555 3.27 -14.50 -1.91
N GLN A 556 2.19 -14.52 -2.71
CA GLN A 556 1.84 -15.69 -3.51
C GLN A 556 2.86 -15.93 -4.63
N LEU A 557 3.32 -14.88 -5.31
CA LEU A 557 4.31 -14.97 -6.39
C LEU A 557 5.64 -15.56 -5.91
N ALA A 558 5.99 -15.43 -4.63
CA ALA A 558 7.19 -16.02 -4.03
C ALA A 558 7.29 -17.55 -4.26
N SER A 559 6.14 -18.25 -4.34
CA SER A 559 6.07 -19.67 -4.71
C SER A 559 5.46 -19.90 -6.09
N TYR A 560 4.45 -19.11 -6.47
CA TYR A 560 3.65 -19.32 -7.69
C TYR A 560 4.23 -18.63 -8.94
N HIS A 561 5.45 -18.09 -8.89
CA HIS A 561 6.23 -17.80 -10.11
C HIS A 561 6.67 -19.09 -10.81
N VAL A 562 6.83 -20.20 -10.08
CA VAL A 562 7.07 -21.52 -10.66
C VAL A 562 5.77 -22.07 -11.22
N THR A 563 5.70 -22.23 -12.54
CA THR A 563 4.46 -22.59 -13.26
C THR A 563 4.37 -24.06 -13.66
N ASP A 564 5.48 -24.81 -13.58
CA ASP A 564 5.51 -26.25 -13.80
C ASP A 564 5.29 -27.01 -12.49
N ALA A 565 4.39 -28.00 -12.52
CA ALA A 565 4.01 -28.76 -11.33
C ALA A 565 5.14 -29.65 -10.76
N ALA A 566 6.05 -30.16 -11.59
CA ALA A 566 7.16 -30.97 -11.11
C ALA A 566 8.18 -30.09 -10.40
N ASP A 567 8.55 -28.95 -10.99
CA ASP A 567 9.47 -27.98 -10.38
C ASP A 567 8.90 -27.41 -9.07
N PHE A 568 7.59 -27.10 -9.05
CA PHE A 568 6.88 -26.64 -7.86
C PHE A 568 6.90 -27.70 -6.73
N TYR A 569 6.73 -28.98 -7.08
CA TYR A 569 6.78 -30.07 -6.11
C TYR A 569 8.16 -30.19 -5.43
N GLU A 570 9.24 -29.94 -6.18
CA GLU A 570 10.61 -29.99 -5.68
C GLU A 570 10.98 -28.82 -4.75
N ARG A 571 10.34 -27.65 -4.91
CA ARG A 571 10.58 -26.43 -4.12
C ARG A 571 12.03 -25.90 -4.17
N ASN A 572 12.74 -26.18 -5.26
CA ASN A 572 14.14 -25.77 -5.43
C ASN A 572 14.30 -24.28 -5.81
N ASP A 573 13.24 -23.65 -6.31
CA ASP A 573 13.19 -22.25 -6.76
C ASP A 573 12.15 -21.48 -5.94
N GLN A 574 12.23 -21.56 -4.62
CA GLN A 574 11.38 -20.75 -3.73
C GLN A 574 12.04 -19.43 -3.41
N TRP A 575 11.24 -18.37 -3.50
CA TRP A 575 11.64 -17.03 -3.10
C TRP A 575 11.00 -16.65 -1.76
N GLU A 576 11.52 -15.61 -1.15
CA GLU A 576 10.94 -14.93 -0.01
C GLU A 576 11.21 -13.43 -0.12
N VAL A 577 10.35 -12.64 0.52
CA VAL A 577 10.59 -11.20 0.69
C VAL A 577 11.71 -11.05 1.72
N PRO A 578 12.76 -10.26 1.46
CA PRO A 578 13.84 -10.08 2.43
C PRO A 578 13.33 -9.32 3.67
N THR A 579 14.01 -9.54 4.80
CA THR A 579 13.79 -8.73 6.01
C THR A 579 14.24 -7.29 5.79
N ASP A 580 13.55 -6.34 6.41
CA ASP A 580 13.95 -4.94 6.42
C ASP A 580 15.33 -4.79 7.11
N PRO A 581 16.33 -4.14 6.48
CA PRO A 581 17.66 -4.01 7.07
C PRO A 581 17.68 -3.26 8.41
N ASP A 582 16.75 -2.32 8.61
CA ASP A 582 16.62 -1.50 9.81
C ASP A 582 15.70 -2.14 10.85
N GLN A 583 14.74 -2.97 10.41
CA GLN A 583 13.86 -3.79 11.25
C GLN A 583 13.97 -5.29 10.92
N ARG A 584 15.06 -5.93 11.38
CA ARG A 584 15.40 -7.33 11.03
C ARG A 584 14.38 -8.41 11.42
N SER A 585 13.36 -8.07 12.21
CA SER A 585 12.25 -8.97 12.57
C SER A 585 11.04 -8.85 11.65
N SER A 586 11.05 -7.90 10.72
CA SER A 586 9.92 -7.56 9.85
C SER A 586 10.35 -7.69 8.38
N LEU A 587 9.41 -8.01 7.50
CA LEU A 587 9.65 -8.01 6.07
C LEU A 587 9.82 -6.58 5.55
N GLN A 588 10.56 -6.42 4.46
CA GLN A 588 10.68 -5.14 3.77
C GLN A 588 9.31 -4.76 3.16
N PRO A 589 8.83 -3.52 3.38
CA PRO A 589 7.62 -3.04 2.73
C PRO A 589 7.85 -2.84 1.22
N PRO A 590 6.78 -2.81 0.41
CA PRO A 590 6.90 -2.34 -0.97
C PRO A 590 7.16 -0.82 -1.00
N TYR A 591 7.77 -0.33 -2.08
CA TYR A 591 8.11 1.10 -2.22
C TYR A 591 7.51 1.71 -3.48
N ARG A 592 6.85 2.85 -3.32
CA ARG A 592 6.39 3.71 -4.42
C ARG A 592 7.59 4.47 -5.00
N LEU A 593 7.96 4.15 -6.23
CA LEU A 593 9.11 4.69 -6.95
C LEU A 593 8.76 4.86 -8.42
N THR A 594 9.33 5.88 -9.04
CA THR A 594 9.31 6.00 -10.50
C THR A 594 10.50 5.22 -11.09
N VAL A 595 10.22 4.13 -11.79
CA VAL A 595 11.24 3.19 -12.32
C VAL A 595 11.08 2.96 -13.82
N SER A 596 12.18 2.67 -14.50
CA SER A 596 12.17 2.22 -15.89
C SER A 596 12.49 0.73 -15.93
N THR A 597 11.67 -0.07 -16.62
CA THR A 597 11.93 -1.50 -16.82
C THR A 597 12.15 -1.78 -18.30
N PRO A 598 13.04 -2.72 -18.68
CA PRO A 598 13.26 -3.07 -20.09
C PRO A 598 11.96 -3.46 -20.83
N SER A 599 11.03 -4.11 -20.13
CA SER A 599 9.74 -4.55 -20.66
C SER A 599 8.65 -3.48 -20.66
N GLY A 600 8.82 -2.35 -19.97
CA GLY A 600 7.86 -1.24 -19.92
C GLY A 600 8.11 -0.14 -20.95
N GLY A 601 9.09 -0.33 -21.85
CA GLY A 601 9.67 0.76 -22.61
C GLY A 601 10.55 1.63 -21.71
N GLU A 602 11.54 2.31 -22.26
CA GLU A 602 12.51 3.11 -21.47
C GLU A 602 11.88 4.37 -20.80
N VAL A 603 10.55 4.44 -20.69
CA VAL A 603 9.81 5.52 -20.05
C VAL A 603 9.72 5.24 -18.55
N PRO A 604 10.22 6.13 -17.68
CA PRO A 604 10.02 6.02 -16.25
C PRO A 604 8.52 6.02 -15.92
N THR A 605 8.07 5.02 -15.17
CA THR A 605 6.67 4.84 -14.79
C THR A 605 6.56 4.84 -13.28
N TYR A 606 5.54 5.52 -12.74
CA TYR A 606 5.25 5.46 -11.31
C TYR A 606 4.77 4.04 -10.95
N SER A 607 5.52 3.34 -10.11
CA SER A 607 5.29 1.94 -9.79
C SER A 607 5.34 1.67 -8.29
N LEU A 608 4.68 0.59 -7.88
CA LEU A 608 4.93 -0.04 -6.59
C LEU A 608 5.93 -1.17 -6.79
N THR A 609 7.02 -1.17 -6.02
CA THR A 609 8.18 -2.04 -6.25
C THR A 609 8.49 -2.90 -5.05
N SER A 610 9.08 -4.07 -5.29
CA SER A 610 9.62 -4.95 -4.27
C SER A 610 10.74 -5.82 -4.83
N VAL A 611 11.33 -6.63 -3.97
CA VAL A 611 12.43 -7.52 -4.31
C VAL A 611 12.23 -8.87 -3.65
N PHE A 612 12.82 -9.90 -4.25
CA PHE A 612 12.86 -11.24 -3.71
C PHE A 612 14.28 -11.72 -3.51
N VAL A 613 14.48 -12.55 -2.50
CA VAL A 613 15.70 -13.36 -2.31
C VAL A 613 15.30 -14.83 -2.31
N PRO A 614 16.18 -15.77 -2.70
CA PRO A 614 15.87 -17.20 -2.55
C PRO A 614 15.73 -17.54 -1.08
N THR A 615 14.85 -18.48 -0.74
CA THR A 615 14.65 -18.91 0.65
C THR A 615 15.96 -19.35 1.30
N ASN A 616 16.25 -18.82 2.51
CA ASN A 616 17.51 -19.05 3.24
C ASN A 616 18.78 -18.52 2.56
N ARG A 617 18.67 -17.54 1.64
CA ARG A 617 19.80 -16.84 1.04
C ARG A 617 19.58 -15.33 1.09
N SER A 618 20.66 -14.57 0.96
CA SER A 618 20.61 -13.10 1.03
C SER A 618 20.92 -12.40 -0.29
N ASN A 619 21.24 -13.16 -1.34
CA ASN A 619 21.47 -12.64 -2.68
C ASN A 619 20.12 -12.34 -3.34
N LEU A 620 20.07 -11.31 -4.18
CA LEU A 620 18.85 -10.92 -4.90
C LEU A 620 18.47 -12.01 -5.92
N ALA A 621 17.20 -12.42 -5.93
CA ALA A 621 16.63 -13.33 -6.93
C ALA A 621 15.92 -12.57 -8.05
N SER A 622 15.17 -11.54 -7.69
CA SER A 622 14.41 -10.75 -8.66
C SER A 622 14.00 -9.39 -8.11
N PHE A 623 13.71 -8.49 -9.03
CA PHE A 623 13.05 -7.21 -8.79
C PHE A 623 11.62 -7.29 -9.35
N LEU A 624 10.64 -6.88 -8.55
CA LEU A 624 9.22 -6.86 -8.90
C LEU A 624 8.75 -5.41 -8.97
N SER A 625 7.97 -5.07 -9.99
CA SER A 625 7.30 -3.79 -10.12
C SER A 625 5.88 -3.98 -10.65
N VAL A 626 4.97 -3.11 -10.26
CA VAL A 626 3.63 -2.99 -10.87
C VAL A 626 3.36 -1.54 -11.24
N ASP A 627 2.85 -1.32 -12.45
CA ASP A 627 2.53 0.03 -12.93
C ASP A 627 1.33 0.58 -12.17
N SER A 628 1.47 1.79 -11.65
CA SER A 628 0.56 2.37 -10.67
C SER A 628 -0.22 3.58 -11.21
N GLU A 629 0.00 3.95 -12.48
CA GLU A 629 -0.65 5.08 -13.14
C GLU A 629 -2.00 4.68 -13.75
N ALA A 630 -3.08 4.88 -12.99
CA ALA A 630 -4.43 4.43 -13.34
C ALA A 630 -5.04 5.02 -14.62
N ASP A 631 -4.48 6.12 -15.13
CA ASP A 631 -4.83 6.78 -16.38
C ASP A 631 -4.12 6.17 -17.61
N LYS A 632 -3.17 5.24 -17.41
CA LYS A 632 -2.42 4.56 -18.49
C LYS A 632 -2.96 3.16 -18.78
N GLU A 633 -2.71 2.70 -20.00
CA GLU A 633 -3.11 1.35 -20.46
C GLU A 633 -2.40 0.23 -19.69
N ASP A 634 -1.15 0.44 -19.29
CA ASP A 634 -0.34 -0.59 -18.63
C ASP A 634 -0.61 -0.73 -17.12
N TYR A 635 -1.52 0.07 -16.54
CA TYR A 635 -1.88 0.01 -15.12
C TYR A 635 -2.12 -1.43 -14.64
N GLY A 636 -1.49 -1.80 -13.52
CA GLY A 636 -1.63 -3.11 -12.90
C GLY A 636 -0.80 -4.22 -13.53
N THR A 637 -0.01 -3.92 -14.57
CA THR A 637 0.87 -4.92 -15.17
C THR A 637 2.06 -5.22 -14.24
N LEU A 638 2.11 -6.45 -13.75
CA LEU A 638 3.20 -6.96 -12.91
C LEU A 638 4.40 -7.37 -13.77
N ARG A 639 5.56 -6.78 -13.49
CA ARG A 639 6.84 -7.07 -14.19
C ARG A 639 7.87 -7.60 -13.22
N VAL A 640 8.44 -8.75 -13.54
CA VAL A 640 9.52 -9.40 -12.79
C VAL A 640 10.80 -9.36 -13.62
N LEU A 641 11.83 -8.72 -13.10
CA LEU A 641 13.19 -8.81 -13.60
C LEU A 641 13.89 -9.94 -12.85
N ARG A 642 14.01 -11.10 -13.50
CA ARG A 642 14.60 -12.30 -12.89
C ARG A 642 16.09 -12.33 -13.10
N LEU A 643 16.84 -12.39 -12.00
CA LEU A 643 18.29 -12.50 -12.06
C LEU A 643 18.73 -13.92 -12.42
N GLY A 644 19.84 -14.00 -13.17
CA GLY A 644 20.44 -15.27 -13.55
C GLY A 644 21.09 -15.99 -12.36
N SER A 645 21.24 -17.32 -12.46
CA SER A 645 21.89 -18.14 -11.43
C SER A 645 23.42 -18.11 -11.48
N THR A 646 24.01 -17.40 -12.44
CA THR A 646 25.46 -17.39 -12.71
C THR A 646 26.20 -16.29 -11.97
N GLU A 647 25.53 -15.15 -11.73
CA GLU A 647 26.11 -13.98 -11.07
C GLU A 647 25.43 -13.77 -9.72
N GLN A 648 26.22 -13.51 -8.68
CA GLN A 648 25.70 -13.24 -7.36
C GLN A 648 25.47 -11.74 -7.22
N ILE A 649 24.22 -11.32 -7.34
CA ILE A 649 23.83 -9.94 -7.05
C ILE A 649 23.48 -9.84 -5.57
N ALA A 650 24.07 -8.86 -4.88
CA ALA A 650 23.84 -8.66 -3.46
C ALA A 650 22.39 -8.22 -3.19
N GLY A 651 21.71 -8.82 -2.21
CA GLY A 651 20.38 -8.38 -1.79
C GLY A 651 20.41 -7.24 -0.77
N PRO A 652 19.25 -6.65 -0.42
CA PRO A 652 19.19 -5.46 0.44
C PRO A 652 19.93 -5.59 1.77
N GLY A 653 19.84 -6.74 2.44
CA GLY A 653 20.52 -6.98 3.70
C GLY A 653 22.06 -6.98 3.57
N GLN A 654 22.60 -7.44 2.45
CA GLN A 654 24.04 -7.42 2.18
C GLN A 654 24.52 -6.01 1.88
N ILE A 655 23.78 -5.26 1.06
CA ILE A 655 24.08 -3.86 0.72
C ILE A 655 24.06 -2.97 1.96
N ALA A 656 23.05 -3.11 2.82
CA ALA A 656 22.99 -2.34 4.06
C ALA A 656 24.20 -2.60 4.97
N ASN A 657 24.67 -3.85 5.04
CA ASN A 657 25.88 -4.21 5.77
C ASN A 657 27.13 -3.61 5.14
N GLN A 658 27.21 -3.60 3.80
CA GLN A 658 28.31 -3.01 3.05
C GLN A 658 28.38 -1.50 3.26
N ILE A 659 27.27 -0.77 3.09
CA ILE A 659 27.18 0.68 3.35
C ILE A 659 27.61 0.98 4.79
N SER A 660 27.14 0.19 5.76
CA SER A 660 27.51 0.36 7.17
C SER A 660 28.99 0.07 7.46
N ALA A 661 29.61 -0.82 6.68
CA ALA A 661 30.99 -1.24 6.81
C ALA A 661 31.98 -0.38 6.01
N ASP A 662 31.51 0.42 5.06
CA ASP A 662 32.34 1.28 4.22
C ASP A 662 33.10 2.33 5.04
N ASP A 663 34.38 2.55 4.70
CA ASP A 663 35.26 3.46 5.44
C ASP A 663 34.93 4.94 5.15
N GLY A 664 34.49 5.27 3.94
CA GLY A 664 34.02 6.61 3.56
C GLY A 664 32.75 6.99 4.33
N VAL A 665 31.77 6.08 4.36
CA VAL A 665 30.53 6.23 5.15
C VAL A 665 30.85 6.36 6.64
N LYS A 666 31.74 5.53 7.19
CA LYS A 666 32.15 5.63 8.59
C LYS A 666 32.83 6.95 8.91
N ALA A 667 33.71 7.44 8.03
CA ALA A 667 34.40 8.70 8.21
C ALA A 667 33.42 9.89 8.17
N ALA A 668 32.51 9.92 7.20
CA ALA A 668 31.48 10.95 7.06
C ALA A 668 30.52 11.00 8.28
N LEU A 669 30.19 9.85 8.85
CA LEU A 669 29.29 9.73 10.00
C LEU A 669 29.99 9.88 11.36
N LEU A 670 31.31 9.87 11.41
CA LEU A 670 32.08 9.96 12.65
C LEU A 670 31.72 11.19 13.50
N PRO A 671 31.58 12.41 12.95
CA PRO A 671 31.21 13.59 13.75
C PRO A 671 29.85 13.45 14.44
N TYR A 672 28.89 12.82 13.75
CA TYR A 672 27.54 12.62 14.27
C TYR A 672 27.49 11.51 15.33
N ARG A 673 28.26 10.43 15.14
CA ARG A 673 28.39 9.34 16.11
C ARG A 673 29.15 9.75 17.39
N GLN A 674 30.03 10.75 17.32
CA GLN A 674 30.74 11.30 18.47
C GLN A 674 29.98 12.41 19.20
N SER A 675 28.96 12.99 18.55
CA SER A 675 28.06 13.97 19.14
C SER A 675 26.89 13.31 19.87
N ASP A 676 26.11 14.10 20.62
CA ASP A 676 24.79 13.68 21.09
C ASP A 676 23.81 13.72 19.90
N SER A 677 23.97 12.80 18.95
CA SER A 677 23.09 12.63 17.79
C SER A 677 22.87 11.16 17.49
N LYS A 678 21.70 10.85 16.92
CA LYS A 678 21.33 9.54 16.41
C LYS A 678 21.40 9.57 14.88
N VAL A 679 22.18 8.65 14.32
CA VAL A 679 22.16 8.37 12.88
C VAL A 679 21.01 7.41 12.61
N LEU A 680 20.17 7.76 11.65
CA LEU A 680 18.98 7.05 11.23
C LEU A 680 19.14 6.69 9.76
N PRO A 681 19.47 5.43 9.42
CA PRO A 681 19.37 4.97 8.04
C PRO A 681 17.90 5.07 7.61
N GLY A 682 17.67 5.62 6.42
CA GLY A 682 16.36 5.54 5.76
C GLY A 682 16.24 4.27 4.95
N ASN A 683 15.08 4.11 4.31
CA ASN A 683 14.77 2.98 3.47
C ASN A 683 15.83 2.72 2.38
N LEU A 684 16.28 1.47 2.28
CA LEU A 684 17.18 1.03 1.22
C LEU A 684 16.38 0.71 -0.04
N LEU A 685 16.48 1.59 -1.03
CA LEU A 685 15.81 1.47 -2.33
C LEU A 685 16.67 0.68 -3.30
N THR A 686 16.05 -0.21 -4.08
CA THR A 686 16.69 -0.95 -5.18
C THR A 686 16.01 -0.55 -6.48
N LEU A 687 16.78 -0.07 -7.47
CA LEU A 687 16.25 0.41 -8.74
C LEU A 687 16.98 -0.24 -9.92
N PRO A 688 16.27 -0.78 -10.92
CA PRO A 688 16.91 -1.15 -12.18
C PRO A 688 17.34 0.11 -12.94
N VAL A 689 18.63 0.18 -13.31
CA VAL A 689 19.17 1.27 -14.11
C VAL A 689 20.18 0.74 -15.10
N ASP A 690 19.95 0.99 -16.39
CA ASP A 690 20.93 0.75 -17.47
C ASP A 690 21.49 -0.69 -17.48
N GLY A 691 20.60 -1.68 -17.32
CA GLY A 691 20.94 -3.11 -17.22
C GLY A 691 21.50 -3.56 -15.86
N GLY A 692 21.86 -2.62 -14.99
CA GLY A 692 22.34 -2.83 -13.62
C GLY A 692 21.28 -2.61 -12.54
N LEU A 693 21.70 -2.68 -11.28
CA LEU A 693 20.88 -2.33 -10.12
C LEU A 693 21.58 -1.25 -9.30
N LEU A 694 20.90 -0.13 -9.10
CA LEU A 694 21.33 0.94 -8.22
C LEU A 694 20.63 0.80 -6.87
N TYR A 695 21.41 0.77 -5.81
CA TYR A 695 20.94 0.84 -4.44
C TYR A 695 21.12 2.25 -3.91
N VAL A 696 20.09 2.81 -3.28
CA VAL A 696 20.10 4.17 -2.73
C VAL A 696 19.60 4.13 -1.30
N GLN A 697 20.41 4.65 -0.36
CA GLN A 697 20.03 4.80 1.04
C GLN A 697 20.21 6.24 1.51
N PRO A 698 19.12 6.97 1.80
CA PRO A 698 19.23 8.26 2.47
C PRO A 698 19.64 8.04 3.94
N ILE A 699 20.52 8.89 4.47
CA ILE A 699 21.02 8.82 5.84
C ILE A 699 20.65 10.10 6.57
N TYR A 700 19.78 9.95 7.56
CA TYR A 700 19.29 11.03 8.39
C TYR A 700 20.11 11.14 9.68
N VAL A 701 20.21 12.35 10.21
CA VAL A 701 20.75 12.62 11.54
C VAL A 701 19.74 13.39 12.35
N GLN A 702 19.51 12.95 13.57
CA GLN A 702 18.69 13.61 14.56
C GLN A 702 19.54 13.92 15.78
N ARG A 703 19.47 15.13 16.33
CA ARG A 703 20.15 15.43 17.60
C ARG A 703 19.47 14.67 18.74
N SER A 704 20.28 14.15 19.65
CA SER A 704 19.85 13.52 20.90
C SER A 704 19.83 14.62 21.98
N GLY A 705 18.76 14.64 22.79
CA GLY A 705 18.59 15.65 23.86
C GLY A 705 18.09 17.02 23.36
N GLY A 706 16.97 17.49 23.92
CA GLY A 706 16.30 18.74 23.53
C GLY A 706 14.86 18.53 23.07
N GLU A 707 13.97 19.48 23.36
CA GLU A 707 12.62 19.53 22.77
C GLU A 707 12.73 19.98 21.30
N GLY A 708 11.95 19.37 20.40
CA GLY A 708 11.89 19.76 18.97
C GLY A 708 13.02 19.20 18.08
N ASN A 709 13.60 18.04 18.42
CA ASN A 709 14.57 17.36 17.57
C ASN A 709 13.86 16.54 16.47
N TYR A 710 14.28 16.70 15.21
CA TYR A 710 13.73 15.99 14.06
C TYR A 710 14.84 15.42 13.16
N PRO A 711 14.57 14.36 12.38
CA PRO A 711 15.52 13.83 11.42
C PRO A 711 15.80 14.80 10.27
N VAL A 712 17.08 14.97 9.93
CA VAL A 712 17.54 15.80 8.81
C VAL A 712 18.37 14.94 7.86
N LEU A 713 18.05 14.96 6.57
CA LEU A 713 18.84 14.27 5.55
C LEU A 713 20.23 14.91 5.46
N GLN A 714 21.27 14.16 5.83
CA GLN A 714 22.66 14.64 5.81
C GLN A 714 23.45 14.08 4.63
N PHE A 715 23.24 12.80 4.34
CA PHE A 715 23.96 12.11 3.27
C PHE A 715 23.04 11.17 2.50
N THR A 716 23.44 10.84 1.29
CA THR A 716 22.92 9.74 0.51
C THR A 716 24.07 8.79 0.22
N ALA A 717 23.88 7.50 0.50
CA ALA A 717 24.80 6.44 0.12
C ALA A 717 24.22 5.69 -1.09
N VAL A 718 25.08 5.33 -2.03
CA VAL A 718 24.70 4.59 -3.24
C VAL A 718 25.67 3.44 -3.51
N SER A 719 25.19 2.37 -4.13
CA SER A 719 26.01 1.25 -4.57
C SER A 719 25.41 0.59 -5.82
N LEU A 720 26.25 -0.02 -6.66
CA LEU A 720 25.82 -0.86 -7.79
C LEU A 720 25.80 -2.36 -7.44
N GLY A 721 25.87 -2.70 -6.16
CA GLY A 721 25.88 -4.08 -5.66
C GLY A 721 27.21 -4.82 -5.79
N GLN A 722 28.25 -4.11 -6.22
CA GLN A 722 29.66 -4.51 -6.13
C GLN A 722 30.28 -4.01 -4.82
N GLU A 723 31.59 -4.16 -4.60
CA GLU A 723 32.26 -3.77 -3.34
C GLU A 723 32.32 -2.25 -3.09
N ASP A 724 32.06 -1.42 -4.10
CA ASP A 724 32.13 0.03 -3.98
C ASP A 724 30.82 0.68 -3.47
N VAL A 725 30.98 1.69 -2.61
CA VAL A 725 29.92 2.52 -2.06
C VAL A 725 30.32 3.98 -2.26
N GLY A 726 29.43 4.77 -2.86
CA GLY A 726 29.59 6.22 -2.93
C GLY A 726 28.75 6.91 -1.86
N ILE A 727 29.26 8.00 -1.31
CA ILE A 727 28.54 8.82 -0.34
C ILE A 727 28.65 10.30 -0.68
N GLY A 728 27.54 11.02 -0.57
CA GLY A 728 27.51 12.46 -0.82
C GLY A 728 26.44 13.18 -0.01
N THR A 729 26.58 14.49 0.14
CA THR A 729 25.55 15.37 0.75
C THR A 729 24.31 15.53 -0.13
N THR A 730 24.41 15.10 -1.38
CA THR A 730 23.37 15.10 -2.41
C THR A 730 23.48 13.77 -3.15
N PHE A 731 22.39 13.26 -3.70
CA PHE A 731 22.39 12.03 -4.50
C PHE A 731 23.38 12.13 -5.66
N ASP A 732 23.41 13.25 -6.37
CA ASP A 732 24.28 13.45 -7.53
C ASP A 732 25.76 13.28 -7.18
N ARG A 733 26.17 13.86 -6.03
CA ARG A 733 27.54 13.70 -5.50
C ARG A 733 27.84 12.28 -5.08
N ALA A 734 26.88 11.57 -4.49
CA ALA A 734 27.07 10.18 -4.10
C ALA A 734 27.29 9.27 -5.32
N VAL A 735 26.57 9.53 -6.42
CA VAL A 735 26.73 8.82 -7.70
C VAL A 735 28.09 9.12 -8.33
N LEU A 736 28.51 10.39 -8.34
CA LEU A 736 29.82 10.77 -8.88
C LEU A 736 30.99 10.21 -8.04
N ASP A 737 30.83 10.15 -6.72
CA ASP A 737 31.78 9.52 -5.79
C ASP A 737 31.88 8.00 -6.05
N LEU A 738 30.74 7.30 -6.16
CA LEU A 738 30.70 5.87 -6.49
C LEU A 738 31.42 5.54 -7.79
N LEU A 739 31.24 6.39 -8.81
CA LEU A 739 31.77 6.17 -10.16
C LEU A 739 33.16 6.77 -10.36
N ASN A 740 33.72 7.41 -9.32
CA ASN A 740 35.00 8.12 -9.35
C ASN A 740 35.12 9.09 -10.54
N VAL A 741 34.04 9.85 -10.80
CA VAL A 741 33.96 10.84 -11.88
C VAL A 741 34.16 12.24 -11.29
N ASP A 742 35.22 12.94 -11.72
CA ASP A 742 35.55 14.28 -11.24
C ASP A 742 34.43 15.30 -11.57
N SER A 743 33.88 15.93 -10.52
CA SER A 743 32.90 17.00 -10.60
C SER A 743 33.51 18.30 -11.14
N THR A 744 33.86 18.36 -12.43
CA THR A 744 34.36 19.59 -13.06
C THR A 744 33.25 20.64 -13.34
N ASN A 745 32.01 20.43 -12.87
CA ASN A 745 30.86 21.31 -13.10
C ASN A 745 30.05 21.73 -11.85
N GLY A 746 30.53 21.51 -10.63
CA GLY A 746 29.85 21.97 -9.40
C GLY A 746 30.74 22.91 -8.59
N GLY A 747 30.34 24.17 -8.44
CA GLY A 747 31.10 25.19 -7.71
C GLY A 747 31.43 24.79 -6.27
N ASP A 748 32.71 24.74 -5.97
CA ASP A 748 33.27 24.61 -4.63
C ASP A 748 33.20 25.95 -3.89
N THR A 749 32.48 25.95 -2.76
CA THR A 749 32.76 26.83 -1.64
C THR A 749 32.76 26.01 -0.35
N GLY A 750 33.88 25.32 -0.08
CA GLY A 750 34.19 24.70 1.20
C GLY A 750 35.68 24.84 1.51
N GLY A 751 36.04 25.84 2.31
CA GLY A 751 37.42 26.20 2.61
C GLY A 751 38.23 25.08 3.27
N GLY A 752 39.42 24.82 2.69
CA GLY A 752 40.50 24.04 3.27
C GLY A 752 41.84 24.72 2.98
N THR A 753 42.45 25.30 4.00
CA THR A 753 43.82 25.84 3.98
C THR A 753 44.86 24.73 3.86
N GLY A 754 45.77 24.85 2.88
CA GLY A 754 47.00 24.05 2.81
C GLY A 754 47.75 24.36 1.52
N GLY A 755 48.85 25.12 1.62
CA GLY A 755 49.59 25.59 0.46
C GLY A 755 50.56 24.57 -0.14
N ASP A 756 50.94 24.79 -1.40
CA ASP A 756 52.34 24.79 -1.80
C ASP A 756 52.53 25.67 -3.06
N THR A 757 53.66 26.35 -3.04
CA THR A 757 54.26 27.22 -4.03
C THR A 757 54.85 26.46 -5.20
N GLY A 758 54.61 26.94 -6.42
CA GLY A 758 55.32 26.46 -7.61
C GLY A 758 55.07 27.36 -8.82
N GLY A 759 55.93 28.35 -9.03
CA GLY A 759 55.88 29.26 -10.16
C GLY A 759 56.29 28.61 -11.50
N GLY A 760 55.67 29.08 -12.59
CA GLY A 760 56.03 28.71 -13.95
C GLY A 760 55.38 29.66 -14.96
N THR A 761 56.12 30.69 -15.36
CA THR A 761 55.82 31.69 -16.38
C THR A 761 55.80 31.12 -17.81
N GLY A 762 54.83 31.58 -18.62
CA GLY A 762 55.04 32.03 -20.00
C GLY A 762 54.82 31.04 -21.14
N GLY A 763 53.97 31.42 -22.11
CA GLY A 763 53.88 30.73 -23.41
C GLY A 763 52.64 31.09 -24.23
N ASP A 764 52.59 32.32 -24.74
CA ASP A 764 51.69 32.75 -25.81
C ASP A 764 51.99 31.98 -27.11
N ASN A 765 50.94 31.52 -27.81
CA ASN A 765 50.97 31.38 -29.27
C ASN A 765 49.56 31.24 -29.83
N GLY A 766 49.08 32.34 -30.43
CA GLY A 766 47.90 32.36 -31.27
C GLY A 766 48.00 31.45 -32.49
N GLY A 767 46.91 30.75 -32.76
CA GLY A 767 46.68 30.01 -34.01
C GLY A 767 45.20 30.07 -34.35
N SER A 768 44.84 30.93 -35.29
CA SER A 768 43.52 31.01 -35.91
C SER A 768 43.23 29.71 -36.66
N GLY A 769 42.51 28.79 -36.02
CA GLY A 769 41.94 27.59 -36.63
C GLY A 769 40.42 27.65 -36.58
N GLN A 770 39.80 27.74 -37.76
CA GLN A 770 38.36 27.69 -37.93
C GLN A 770 37.88 26.25 -37.64
N PRO A 771 37.00 25.99 -36.64
CA PRO A 771 36.61 24.63 -36.31
C PRO A 771 35.58 24.12 -37.32
N SER A 772 35.96 23.10 -38.09
CA SER A 772 35.02 22.26 -38.85
C SER A 772 34.45 21.17 -37.94
N GLY A 773 33.33 21.46 -37.28
CA GLY A 773 32.54 20.50 -36.49
C GLY A 773 31.04 20.65 -36.77
N PRO A 774 30.17 19.74 -36.28
CA PRO A 774 28.72 19.89 -36.39
C PRO A 774 28.27 21.25 -35.87
N VAL A 775 27.29 21.90 -36.51
CA VAL A 775 26.86 23.27 -36.16
C VAL A 775 26.47 23.40 -34.68
N ALA A 776 25.87 22.36 -34.10
CA ALA A 776 25.55 22.29 -32.67
C ALA A 776 26.80 22.36 -31.75
N ALA A 777 27.91 21.74 -32.13
CA ALA A 777 29.16 21.79 -31.37
C ALA A 777 29.80 23.19 -31.46
N GLN A 778 29.70 23.86 -32.60
CA GLN A 778 30.20 25.23 -32.78
C GLN A 778 29.37 26.24 -31.98
N ILE A 779 28.04 26.07 -31.93
CA ILE A 779 27.15 26.87 -31.09
C ILE A 779 27.50 26.68 -29.61
N LYS A 780 27.70 25.43 -29.16
CA LYS A 780 28.07 25.12 -27.77
C LYS A 780 29.42 25.74 -27.39
N ASP A 781 30.42 25.69 -28.26
CA ASP A 781 31.74 26.32 -28.04
C ASP A 781 31.63 27.86 -27.94
N LEU A 782 30.83 28.49 -28.80
CA LEU A 782 30.59 29.94 -28.74
C LEU A 782 29.85 30.37 -27.47
N LEU A 783 28.86 29.59 -27.03
CA LEU A 783 28.15 29.85 -25.77
C LEU A 783 29.05 29.63 -24.54
N ALA A 784 29.95 28.65 -24.58
CA ALA A 784 30.94 28.45 -23.53
C ALA A 784 31.91 29.63 -23.43
N LYS A 785 32.40 30.14 -24.58
CA LYS A 785 33.24 31.35 -24.64
C LYS A 785 32.49 32.59 -24.15
N ALA A 786 31.21 32.74 -24.49
CA ALA A 786 30.38 33.83 -23.98
C ALA A 786 30.23 33.78 -22.45
N SER A 787 29.97 32.59 -21.89
CA SER A 787 29.85 32.38 -20.44
C SER A 787 31.15 32.72 -19.71
N GLN A 788 32.31 32.35 -20.27
CA GLN A 788 33.61 32.71 -19.71
C GLN A 788 33.84 34.24 -19.70
N GLU A 789 33.50 34.93 -20.79
CA GLU A 789 33.62 36.39 -20.88
C GLU A 789 32.66 37.10 -19.90
N PHE A 790 31.45 36.58 -19.68
CA PHE A 790 30.55 37.12 -18.65
C PHE A 790 31.11 36.95 -17.23
N LYS A 791 31.76 35.82 -16.93
CA LYS A 791 32.43 35.64 -15.63
C LYS A 791 33.59 36.62 -15.43
N LEU A 792 34.36 36.91 -16.49
CA LEU A 792 35.42 37.92 -16.45
C LEU A 792 34.84 39.34 -16.31
N ALA A 793 33.71 39.62 -16.95
CA ALA A 793 32.99 40.88 -16.76
C ALA A 793 32.52 41.04 -15.31
N ASP A 794 31.92 40.03 -14.69
CA ASP A 794 31.49 40.08 -13.29
C ASP A 794 32.66 40.24 -12.32
N ALA A 795 33.81 39.62 -12.61
CA ALA A 795 35.02 39.81 -11.83
C ALA A 795 35.55 41.26 -11.95
N ALA A 796 35.56 41.82 -13.16
CA ALA A 796 35.95 43.21 -13.42
C ALA A 796 35.00 44.23 -12.77
N LEU A 797 33.70 43.94 -12.76
CA LEU A 797 32.69 44.74 -12.08
C LEU A 797 32.91 44.75 -10.56
N LYS A 798 33.19 43.57 -9.97
CA LYS A 798 33.50 43.43 -8.55
C LYS A 798 34.81 44.14 -8.15
N SER A 799 35.78 44.23 -9.06
CA SER A 799 37.02 44.99 -8.84
C SER A 799 36.91 46.48 -9.20
N GLY A 800 35.74 46.96 -9.63
CA GLY A 800 35.50 48.36 -9.99
C GLY A 800 36.14 48.81 -11.30
N ASP A 801 36.62 47.88 -12.14
CA ASP A 801 37.21 48.19 -13.44
C ASP A 801 36.11 48.21 -14.52
N LEU A 802 35.48 49.38 -14.66
CA LEU A 802 34.38 49.60 -15.61
C LEU A 802 34.81 49.51 -17.08
N ALA A 803 36.09 49.72 -17.38
CA ALA A 803 36.61 49.61 -18.74
C ALA A 803 36.73 48.13 -19.15
N ALA A 804 37.30 47.30 -18.27
CA ALA A 804 37.40 45.86 -18.48
C ALA A 804 36.00 45.19 -18.47
N TYR A 805 35.09 45.64 -17.59
CA TYR A 805 33.69 45.20 -17.61
C TYR A 805 33.02 45.45 -18.96
N GLY A 806 33.16 46.66 -19.51
CA GLY A 806 32.61 47.00 -20.81
C GLY A 806 33.22 46.18 -21.96
N GLU A 807 34.52 45.90 -21.89
CA GLU A 807 35.23 45.10 -22.89
C GLU A 807 34.76 43.63 -22.89
N HIS A 808 34.74 42.99 -21.72
CA HIS A 808 34.33 41.59 -21.57
C HIS A 808 32.84 41.39 -21.88
N THR A 809 31.98 42.33 -21.46
CA THR A 809 30.55 42.30 -21.80
C THR A 809 30.34 42.36 -23.32
N LYS A 810 31.11 43.18 -24.03
CA LYS A 810 31.03 43.29 -25.49
C LYS A 810 31.56 42.04 -26.21
N LYS A 811 32.62 41.41 -25.68
CA LYS A 811 33.13 40.13 -26.19
C LYS A 811 32.11 39.01 -25.99
N ALA A 812 31.48 38.94 -24.82
CA ALA A 812 30.42 37.98 -24.54
C ALA A 812 29.23 38.14 -25.49
N GLN A 813 28.74 39.37 -25.67
CA GLN A 813 27.66 39.68 -26.63
C GLN A 813 28.03 39.26 -28.06
N ASN A 814 29.25 39.52 -28.51
CA ASN A 814 29.70 39.10 -29.85
C ASN A 814 29.69 37.58 -30.04
N TYR A 815 30.04 36.79 -29.01
CA TYR A 815 29.98 35.33 -29.09
C TYR A 815 28.54 34.81 -29.10
N VAL A 816 27.64 35.43 -28.32
CA VAL A 816 26.21 35.12 -28.34
C VAL A 816 25.60 35.45 -29.72
N ASP A 817 25.94 36.61 -30.30
CA ASP A 817 25.47 36.99 -31.63
C ASP A 817 25.97 36.04 -32.73
N GLN A 818 27.20 35.53 -32.61
CA GLN A 818 27.74 34.52 -33.52
C GLN A 818 27.01 33.18 -33.38
N ALA A 819 26.73 32.76 -32.14
CA ALA A 819 25.96 31.55 -31.87
C ALA A 819 24.53 31.66 -32.45
N LEU A 820 23.87 32.81 -32.26
CA LEU A 820 22.54 33.08 -32.80
C LEU A 820 22.52 33.12 -34.34
N LYS A 821 23.55 33.69 -34.97
CA LYS A 821 23.69 33.67 -36.44
C LYS A 821 23.90 32.25 -36.98
N LEU A 822 24.67 31.41 -36.28
CA LEU A 822 24.86 30.00 -36.64
C LEU A 822 23.58 29.18 -36.45
N ALA A 823 22.83 29.43 -35.37
CA ALA A 823 21.53 28.81 -35.12
C ALA A 823 20.51 29.18 -36.22
N ASN A 824 20.45 30.46 -36.60
CA ASN A 824 19.51 30.96 -37.60
C ASN A 824 19.92 30.65 -39.07
N ALA A 825 21.15 30.18 -39.30
CA ALA A 825 21.64 29.79 -40.62
C ALA A 825 21.48 28.29 -40.92
N SER A 826 21.01 27.48 -39.97
CA SER A 826 20.68 26.06 -40.20
C SER A 826 19.25 25.93 -40.77
N PRO A 827 19.05 25.49 -42.03
CA PRO A 827 17.71 25.27 -42.55
C PRO A 827 17.09 24.00 -41.94
N ASP A 828 15.80 24.08 -41.61
CA ASP A 828 14.93 22.97 -41.20
C ASP A 828 15.18 21.69 -42.02
N GLN A 829 15.76 20.66 -41.42
CA GLN A 829 15.69 19.30 -41.94
C GLN A 829 14.30 18.73 -41.62
N LYS A 830 13.37 18.85 -42.57
CA LYS A 830 12.19 17.98 -42.63
C LYS A 830 12.62 16.52 -42.78
N PRO A 831 11.98 15.54 -42.11
CA PRO A 831 12.20 14.14 -42.40
C PRO A 831 11.51 13.77 -43.71
N ASP A 832 12.31 13.30 -44.69
CA ASP A 832 11.83 12.68 -45.92
C ASP A 832 11.10 11.37 -45.56
N GLN A 833 9.80 11.33 -45.87
CA GLN A 833 9.08 10.09 -46.10
C GLN A 833 9.57 9.50 -47.42
N GLN A 834 10.14 8.30 -47.40
CA GLN A 834 10.23 7.46 -48.59
C GLN A 834 9.57 6.11 -48.36
N GLN A 835 8.57 5.88 -49.22
CA GLN A 835 7.98 4.60 -49.56
C GLN A 835 9.05 3.64 -50.12
N GLY A 836 8.97 2.37 -49.73
CA GLY A 836 9.77 1.26 -50.23
C GLY A 836 9.55 0.00 -49.42
#